data_AF-A0A225EAT9-F1
#
_entry.id   AF-A0A225EAT9-F1
#
_cell.length_a   1.000
_cell.length_b   1.000
_cell.length_c   1.000
_cell.angle_alpha   90.00
_cell.angle_beta   90.00
_cell.angle_gamma   90.00
#
_symmetry.space_group_name_H-M   'P 1'
#
loop_
_entity.id
_entity.type
_entity.pdbx_description
1 polymer ?
#
loop_
_entity_poly.entity_id
_entity_poly.type
_entity_poly.pdbx_seq_one_letter_code
_entity_poly.pdbx_strand_id
1 'polypeptide(L)'
;MRVSVVISTYNRAEGLRQTLTSFRHQTYANFEILVVNGPSTDHTEDVLAEFAGVVRAFRCPHRRLAISRNIGIAHAAGDIVAFIDDDAIPEPTWLEELVAAHSQAGVGAAGGLVVDHTGVRLQYRYALCNRVGQLKFDVEPPFDEYTRPRADTIAYLQGTNMSYRRTVLAEVGGFDENILHYYDDVEIALRVIDAGFKVVPLNGAAVHHKYLASHVRDHERVTLDPYNLMMDHCYYALKNGRETRTTRDVVGALIKAADHLGDEADGYLAAGKMTRTQNVHYRARVQEALEHGLVKGVSGHRINGQIGPADPADFCQFPTLAPTGSRLKLCFVSREFPPGDFGGVGRYSAELATGFAAAGHEVHVVTHSPGDHRLDFENGVWVHRVPAAERWVPDLDGVPLVHNLVHVAGVYHELCRIAERGRPLDLVCAPLWLCEGLAAGFDDRFPTVVTLMTCMKVIAGMQSADFQDNPHTRQLVALEDATVRRAGHIHAISHAILDKAEVDYGADRAKAFVAELGLADRSPNYRRTRPTGGRVRVLFVGRLEVRKGADLFLAVAARLAREFPTAEFVLAGRDTGNTEGGESYRQRFEREHVGNSDLLNRVVFTGMVSEDELFSHYANADVFCLPSRYESFGLVFVEAMMFGLPVVGVRAGGMTEVIADGENGYLTTPDDAGSVESALRALLADPARRAEFGRRSRAIYEAKFSAPVMIDRLETAFRRVIVGHLSRTSAGGAPPLERVSRRLADVITDTTGIVADRAARAADRLLDANCFPVDPLLALRRAWGLPQEEFIVANYRLFLGRKPTSKDLEFWAGEFRGGATRTDVARAIAHGSDYGRQLFQGCTQLLPAAVGEDDQAIPAQVAPPPPAVLRPSFRHRLAALPLVGKVFKYLRRAVHMPWTVHKLYHGYGAADLRVLIEDRHAALTGTLRSELLAAVRDLAREQGDLRELVYSRQAKLAAEQHEIRRLLEEMKAGRPEVYGRRGGKTAGHSAGDANGQAPDLPSLPATGNLRASA
;
A
#
# COMPACT_ATOMS: atom_id res chain seq x y z
N MET A 1 -9.98 -29.27 -4.44
CA MET A 1 -8.50 -29.39 -4.47
C MET A 1 -7.94 -28.63 -3.28
N ARG A 2 -6.90 -29.11 -2.62
CA ARG A 2 -6.25 -28.36 -1.53
C ARG A 2 -5.24 -27.37 -2.08
N VAL A 3 -5.10 -26.21 -1.46
CA VAL A 3 -4.10 -25.19 -1.85
C VAL A 3 -3.10 -24.98 -0.72
N SER A 4 -1.80 -24.98 -1.03
CA SER A 4 -0.75 -24.47 -0.13
C SER A 4 -0.32 -23.11 -0.63
N VAL A 5 -0.54 -22.07 0.17
CA VAL A 5 -0.04 -20.73 -0.12
C VAL A 5 1.36 -20.59 0.46
N VAL A 6 2.34 -20.25 -0.37
CA VAL A 6 3.74 -20.05 0.02
C VAL A 6 4.07 -18.57 -0.01
N ILE A 7 4.48 -18.04 1.15
CA ILE A 7 4.91 -16.65 1.33
C ILE A 7 6.38 -16.65 1.71
N SER A 8 7.22 -16.03 0.91
CA SER A 8 8.64 -15.81 1.27
C SER A 8 8.78 -14.44 1.88
N THR A 9 9.44 -14.34 3.04
CA THR A 9 9.56 -13.06 3.75
C THR A 9 10.99 -12.80 4.23
N TYR A 10 11.37 -11.52 4.27
CA TYR A 10 12.67 -11.07 4.78
C TYR A 10 12.61 -9.60 5.23
N ASN A 11 12.72 -9.35 6.53
CA ASN A 11 12.64 -8.01 7.15
C ASN A 11 11.37 -7.21 6.79
N ARG A 12 10.21 -7.86 6.90
CA ARG A 12 8.91 -7.30 6.48
C ARG A 12 7.76 -7.67 7.43
N ALA A 13 8.03 -7.66 8.73
CA ALA A 13 7.08 -8.06 9.77
C ALA A 13 5.66 -7.49 9.59
N GLU A 14 5.53 -6.17 9.37
CA GLU A 14 4.22 -5.51 9.24
C GLU A 14 3.48 -5.87 7.94
N GLY A 15 4.20 -5.97 6.83
CA GLY A 15 3.62 -6.45 5.57
C GLY A 15 3.09 -7.87 5.73
N LEU A 16 3.93 -8.75 6.30
CA LEU A 16 3.55 -10.14 6.54
C LEU A 16 2.31 -10.24 7.43
N ARG A 17 2.23 -9.45 8.51
CA ARG A 17 1.04 -9.44 9.40
C ARG A 17 -0.22 -9.07 8.63
N GLN A 18 -0.17 -8.03 7.79
CA GLN A 18 -1.31 -7.61 6.96
C GLN A 18 -1.70 -8.69 5.95
N THR A 19 -0.73 -9.25 5.24
CA THR A 19 -0.93 -10.33 4.27
C THR A 19 -1.56 -11.56 4.93
N LEU A 20 -1.02 -12.04 6.06
CA LEU A 20 -1.59 -13.17 6.80
C LEU A 20 -3.00 -12.89 7.33
N THR A 21 -3.26 -11.67 7.81
CA THR A 21 -4.60 -11.27 8.28
C THR A 21 -5.63 -11.30 7.15
N SER A 22 -5.25 -10.86 5.94
CA SER A 22 -6.16 -10.84 4.79
C SER A 22 -6.68 -12.21 4.38
N PHE A 23 -5.90 -13.28 4.60
CA PHE A 23 -6.32 -14.64 4.29
C PHE A 23 -7.53 -15.11 5.10
N ARG A 24 -7.83 -14.47 6.25
CA ARG A 24 -9.07 -14.73 7.00
C ARG A 24 -10.32 -14.43 6.18
N HIS A 25 -10.22 -13.59 5.16
CA HIS A 25 -11.33 -13.12 4.34
C HIS A 25 -11.45 -13.84 2.98
N GLN A 26 -10.64 -14.87 2.73
CA GLN A 26 -10.83 -15.74 1.56
C GLN A 26 -12.16 -16.48 1.65
N THR A 27 -12.82 -16.61 0.50
CA THR A 27 -14.08 -17.34 0.33
C THR A 27 -13.85 -18.85 0.20
N TYR A 28 -12.71 -19.26 -0.35
CA TYR A 28 -12.27 -20.64 -0.38
C TYR A 28 -11.67 -21.06 0.96
N ALA A 29 -12.21 -22.10 1.61
CA ALA A 29 -11.77 -22.52 2.95
C ALA A 29 -10.69 -23.63 2.97
N ASN A 30 -10.45 -24.32 1.84
CA ASN A 30 -9.61 -25.53 1.83
C ASN A 30 -8.16 -25.24 1.45
N PHE A 31 -7.47 -24.43 2.26
CA PHE A 31 -6.07 -24.05 2.06
C PHE A 31 -5.26 -24.03 3.35
N GLU A 32 -3.94 -24.11 3.22
CA GLU A 32 -2.94 -23.87 4.28
C GLU A 32 -2.01 -22.72 3.89
N ILE A 33 -1.32 -22.14 4.87
CA ILE A 33 -0.29 -21.11 4.64
C ILE A 33 1.06 -21.58 5.17
N LEU A 34 2.06 -21.49 4.30
CA LEU A 34 3.46 -21.76 4.57
C LEU A 34 4.25 -20.46 4.46
N VAL A 35 4.90 -20.04 5.55
CA VAL A 35 5.79 -18.88 5.52
C VAL A 35 7.24 -19.35 5.55
N VAL A 36 8.05 -18.92 4.61
CA VAL A 36 9.49 -19.20 4.58
C VAL A 36 10.25 -17.91 4.90
N ASN A 37 10.67 -17.79 6.15
CA ASN A 37 11.40 -16.64 6.65
C ASN A 37 12.88 -16.74 6.27
N GLY A 38 13.40 -15.71 5.62
CA GLY A 38 14.82 -15.52 5.39
C GLY A 38 15.60 -15.25 6.68
N PRO A 39 16.86 -14.79 6.60
CA PRO A 39 17.66 -14.43 7.75
C PRO A 39 17.25 -13.06 8.34
N SER A 40 15.97 -12.92 8.70
CA SER A 40 15.37 -11.68 9.19
C SER A 40 15.97 -11.22 10.52
N THR A 41 16.02 -9.90 10.70
CA THR A 41 16.61 -9.20 11.85
C THR A 41 15.63 -8.22 12.51
N ASP A 42 14.43 -8.08 11.97
CA ASP A 42 13.31 -7.33 12.57
C ASP A 42 12.44 -8.25 13.44
N HIS A 43 11.27 -7.78 13.86
CA HIS A 43 10.30 -8.53 14.67
C HIS A 43 9.43 -9.51 13.86
N THR A 44 9.91 -10.00 12.71
CA THR A 44 9.18 -10.99 11.89
C THR A 44 8.85 -12.27 12.68
N GLU A 45 9.73 -12.68 13.60
CA GLU A 45 9.49 -13.85 14.46
C GLU A 45 8.33 -13.64 15.44
N ASP A 46 8.17 -12.43 15.97
CA ASP A 46 7.05 -12.09 16.86
C ASP A 46 5.73 -12.16 16.08
N VAL A 47 5.72 -11.65 14.84
CA VAL A 47 4.55 -11.78 13.94
C VAL A 47 4.23 -13.25 13.67
N LEU A 48 5.23 -14.09 13.37
CA LEU A 48 4.99 -15.52 13.16
C LEU A 48 4.41 -16.21 14.41
N ALA A 49 4.83 -15.77 15.60
CA ALA A 49 4.29 -16.29 16.86
C ALA A 49 2.80 -15.93 17.07
N GLU A 50 2.34 -14.77 16.57
CA GLU A 50 0.91 -14.38 16.60
C GLU A 50 0.02 -15.37 15.81
N PHE A 51 0.57 -16.03 14.79
CA PHE A 51 -0.13 -17.00 13.94
C PHE A 51 0.26 -18.46 14.23
N ALA A 52 0.86 -18.74 15.38
CA ALA A 52 1.24 -20.09 15.78
C ALA A 52 0.02 -21.03 15.81
N GLY A 53 0.19 -22.23 15.26
CA GLY A 53 -0.86 -23.26 15.20
C GLY A 53 -1.79 -23.18 13.99
N VAL A 54 -1.75 -22.09 13.22
CA VAL A 54 -2.52 -21.94 11.97
C VAL A 54 -1.66 -21.62 10.76
N VAL A 55 -0.41 -21.21 10.97
CA VAL A 55 0.62 -21.02 9.92
C VAL A 55 1.80 -21.95 10.19
N ARG A 56 2.32 -22.59 9.15
CA ARG A 56 3.56 -23.39 9.22
C ARG A 56 4.74 -22.53 8.76
N ALA A 57 5.65 -22.24 9.68
CA ALA A 57 6.81 -21.39 9.42
C ALA A 57 8.10 -22.22 9.22
N PHE A 58 8.89 -21.85 8.22
CA PHE A 58 10.18 -22.46 7.89
C PHE A 58 11.27 -21.39 7.79
N ARG A 59 12.54 -21.81 7.85
CA ARG A 59 13.69 -20.90 7.74
C ARG A 59 14.49 -21.18 6.48
N CYS A 60 14.86 -20.10 5.79
CA CYS A 60 15.90 -20.09 4.77
C CYS A 60 17.11 -19.31 5.31
N PRO A 61 18.28 -19.94 5.52
CA PRO A 61 19.46 -19.27 6.08
C PRO A 61 20.10 -18.28 5.10
N HIS A 62 19.58 -18.18 3.88
CA HIS A 62 20.15 -17.39 2.79
C HIS A 62 19.10 -16.42 2.23
N ARG A 63 19.53 -15.24 1.78
CA ARG A 63 18.65 -14.29 1.08
C ARG A 63 18.49 -14.70 -0.38
N ARG A 64 17.76 -15.81 -0.62
CA ARG A 64 17.61 -16.45 -1.93
C ARG A 64 16.18 -16.89 -2.17
N LEU A 65 15.47 -16.17 -3.04
CA LEU A 65 14.03 -16.34 -3.26
C LEU A 65 13.67 -17.72 -3.82
N ALA A 66 14.40 -18.20 -4.85
CA ALA A 66 14.18 -19.53 -5.42
C ALA A 66 14.34 -20.67 -4.38
N ILE A 67 15.33 -20.54 -3.48
CA ILE A 67 15.53 -21.50 -2.38
C ILE A 67 14.35 -21.45 -1.41
N SER A 68 13.91 -20.25 -1.01
CA SER A 68 12.74 -20.11 -0.13
C SER A 68 11.47 -20.70 -0.75
N ARG A 69 11.24 -20.46 -2.04
CA ARG A 69 10.12 -21.05 -2.78
C ARG A 69 10.21 -22.58 -2.82
N ASN A 70 11.38 -23.15 -3.06
CA ASN A 70 11.59 -24.60 -3.04
C ASN A 70 11.37 -25.22 -1.66
N ILE A 71 11.80 -24.56 -0.57
CA ILE A 71 11.48 -24.99 0.80
C ILE A 71 9.96 -25.02 1.00
N GLY A 72 9.26 -23.97 0.59
CA GLY A 72 7.80 -23.92 0.65
C GLY A 72 7.14 -25.04 -0.16
N ILE A 73 7.62 -25.29 -1.39
CA ILE A 73 7.12 -26.41 -2.21
C ILE A 73 7.41 -27.74 -1.51
N ALA A 74 8.60 -27.97 -0.98
CA ALA A 74 8.93 -29.24 -0.32
C ALA A 74 7.94 -29.57 0.82
N HIS A 75 7.47 -28.57 1.56
CA HIS A 75 6.55 -28.72 2.69
C HIS A 75 5.05 -28.56 2.35
N ALA A 76 4.70 -28.19 1.12
CA ALA A 76 3.30 -28.05 0.69
C ALA A 76 2.55 -29.39 0.68
N ALA A 77 1.41 -29.47 1.37
CA ALA A 77 0.54 -30.64 1.38
C ALA A 77 -0.65 -30.50 0.40
N GLY A 78 -0.81 -29.35 -0.25
CA GLY A 78 -1.85 -29.05 -1.23
C GLY A 78 -1.58 -29.61 -2.63
N ASP A 79 -2.66 -29.77 -3.40
CA ASP A 79 -2.62 -30.16 -4.81
C ASP A 79 -2.08 -29.03 -5.70
N ILE A 80 -2.34 -27.78 -5.26
CA ILE A 80 -1.93 -26.54 -5.88
C ILE A 80 -0.98 -25.82 -4.92
N VAL A 81 0.12 -25.27 -5.44
CA VAL A 81 1.01 -24.38 -4.70
C VAL A 81 0.86 -22.98 -5.27
N ALA A 82 0.33 -22.06 -4.48
CA ALA A 82 0.16 -20.65 -4.84
C ALA A 82 1.25 -19.80 -4.17
N PHE A 83 1.74 -18.79 -4.87
CA PHE A 83 2.78 -17.88 -4.40
C PHE A 83 2.23 -16.46 -4.38
N ILE A 84 2.46 -15.78 -3.26
CA ILE A 84 2.12 -14.38 -3.04
C ILE A 84 3.23 -13.74 -2.22
N ASP A 85 3.50 -12.46 -2.48
CA ASP A 85 4.50 -11.72 -1.71
C ASP A 85 3.95 -11.30 -0.34
N ASP A 86 4.86 -11.03 0.59
CA ASP A 86 4.52 -10.62 1.96
C ASP A 86 3.96 -9.19 2.06
N ASP A 87 3.90 -8.44 0.97
CA ASP A 87 3.29 -7.10 0.83
C ASP A 87 2.14 -7.06 -0.19
N ALA A 88 1.54 -8.22 -0.48
CA ALA A 88 0.39 -8.36 -1.36
C ALA A 88 -0.87 -8.86 -0.64
N ILE A 89 -2.01 -8.24 -0.94
CA ILE A 89 -3.32 -8.59 -0.38
C ILE A 89 -4.18 -9.24 -1.47
N PRO A 90 -4.55 -10.53 -1.35
CA PRO A 90 -5.42 -11.20 -2.32
C PRO A 90 -6.87 -10.73 -2.21
N GLU A 91 -7.54 -10.60 -3.36
CA GLU A 91 -9.00 -10.41 -3.39
C GLU A 91 -9.73 -11.61 -2.73
N PRO A 92 -10.93 -11.44 -2.15
CA PRO A 92 -11.63 -12.51 -1.42
C PRO A 92 -11.87 -13.81 -2.21
N THR A 93 -11.96 -13.74 -3.54
CA THR A 93 -12.18 -14.88 -4.45
C THR A 93 -10.90 -15.43 -5.07
N TRP A 94 -9.72 -14.90 -4.70
CA TRP A 94 -8.44 -15.25 -5.33
C TRP A 94 -8.20 -16.76 -5.40
N LEU A 95 -8.35 -17.46 -4.27
CA LEU A 95 -8.16 -18.92 -4.23
C LEU A 95 -9.24 -19.70 -5.00
N GLU A 96 -10.48 -19.22 -5.05
CA GLU A 96 -11.57 -19.86 -5.80
C GLU A 96 -11.27 -19.84 -7.31
N GLU A 97 -10.82 -18.70 -7.81
CA GLU A 97 -10.44 -18.50 -9.22
C GLU A 97 -9.26 -19.40 -9.61
N LEU A 98 -8.23 -19.48 -8.75
CA LEU A 98 -7.09 -20.38 -8.98
C LEU A 98 -7.53 -21.85 -9.01
N VAL A 99 -8.35 -22.29 -8.06
CA VAL A 99 -8.86 -23.67 -7.99
C VAL A 99 -9.74 -23.99 -9.20
N ALA A 100 -10.59 -23.05 -9.64
CA ALA A 100 -11.42 -23.21 -10.83
C ALA A 100 -10.58 -23.41 -12.09
N ALA A 101 -9.51 -22.63 -12.26
CA ALA A 101 -8.58 -22.78 -13.38
C ALA A 101 -7.84 -24.12 -13.35
N HIS A 102 -7.29 -24.49 -12.19
CA HIS A 102 -6.57 -25.76 -12.03
C HIS A 102 -7.49 -26.99 -12.16
N SER A 103 -8.81 -26.84 -12.01
CA SER A 103 -9.75 -27.94 -12.25
C SER A 103 -9.86 -28.32 -13.73
N GLN A 104 -9.40 -27.46 -14.64
CA GLN A 104 -9.37 -27.75 -16.08
C GLN A 104 -8.21 -28.68 -16.45
N ALA A 105 -8.43 -29.56 -17.43
CA ALA A 105 -7.44 -30.53 -17.88
C ALA A 105 -6.24 -29.84 -18.58
N GLY A 106 -5.03 -30.28 -18.21
CA GLY A 106 -3.77 -29.80 -18.79
C GLY A 106 -3.29 -28.44 -18.27
N VAL A 107 -4.02 -27.79 -17.36
CA VAL A 107 -3.56 -26.55 -16.70
C VAL A 107 -2.50 -26.91 -15.66
N GLY A 108 -1.27 -26.45 -15.89
CA GLY A 108 -0.15 -26.62 -14.97
C GLY A 108 0.15 -25.38 -14.14
N ALA A 109 -0.22 -24.19 -14.65
CA ALA A 109 -0.05 -22.92 -13.94
C ALA A 109 -1.23 -21.97 -14.17
N ALA A 110 -1.54 -21.15 -13.17
CA ALA A 110 -2.53 -20.08 -13.27
C ALA A 110 -2.16 -18.90 -12.37
N GLY A 111 -2.50 -17.67 -12.78
CA GLY A 111 -2.21 -16.45 -12.02
C GLY A 111 -2.96 -15.27 -12.59
N GLY A 112 -3.06 -14.17 -11.85
CA GLY A 112 -3.93 -13.06 -12.24
C GLY A 112 -3.28 -11.69 -12.20
N LEU A 113 -4.14 -10.68 -12.20
CA LEU A 113 -3.75 -9.28 -12.23
C LEU A 113 -3.05 -8.86 -10.93
N VAL A 114 -2.16 -7.88 -11.04
CA VAL A 114 -1.58 -7.21 -9.87
C VAL A 114 -1.93 -5.75 -9.95
N VAL A 115 -2.76 -5.31 -9.01
CA VAL A 115 -3.20 -3.93 -8.87
C VAL A 115 -2.22 -3.23 -7.93
N ASP A 116 -1.83 -2.00 -8.24
CA ASP A 116 -0.94 -1.24 -7.36
C ASP A 116 -1.69 -0.68 -6.13
N HIS A 117 -0.94 -0.04 -5.23
CA HIS A 117 -1.46 0.63 -4.04
C HIS A 117 -2.57 1.68 -4.28
N THR A 118 -2.74 2.19 -5.50
CA THR A 118 -3.88 3.08 -5.79
C THR A 118 -5.18 2.29 -5.88
N GLY A 119 -5.12 0.99 -6.12
CA GLY A 119 -6.32 0.21 -6.40
C GLY A 119 -6.95 0.57 -7.74
N VAL A 120 -6.41 1.51 -8.52
CA VAL A 120 -6.95 1.93 -9.84
C VAL A 120 -6.02 1.49 -10.97
N ARG A 121 -4.71 1.58 -10.76
CA ARG A 121 -3.72 1.25 -11.79
C ARG A 121 -3.30 -0.21 -11.69
N LEU A 122 -3.17 -0.86 -12.84
CA LEU A 122 -2.53 -2.16 -12.92
C LEU A 122 -1.02 -1.97 -12.80
N GLN A 123 -0.40 -2.65 -11.85
CA GLN A 123 1.05 -2.82 -11.79
C GLN A 123 1.48 -3.88 -12.81
N TYR A 124 0.68 -4.91 -12.97
CA TYR A 124 0.89 -5.98 -13.92
C TYR A 124 -0.44 -6.51 -14.41
N ARG A 125 -0.53 -6.69 -15.73
CA ARG A 125 -1.60 -7.41 -16.37
C ARG A 125 -1.14 -8.82 -16.71
N TYR A 126 -0.43 -8.96 -17.82
CA TYR A 126 0.25 -10.18 -18.26
C TYR A 126 1.48 -9.75 -19.05
N ALA A 127 2.49 -10.61 -19.08
CA ALA A 127 3.73 -10.31 -19.78
C ALA A 127 4.25 -11.50 -20.56
N LEU A 128 5.04 -11.18 -21.56
CA LEU A 128 5.76 -12.12 -22.38
C LEU A 128 7.24 -11.98 -22.13
N CYS A 129 7.97 -13.09 -22.22
CA CYS A 129 9.41 -13.08 -22.25
C CYS A 129 9.91 -14.00 -23.35
N ASN A 130 10.89 -13.56 -24.11
CA ASN A 130 11.57 -14.47 -25.03
C ASN A 130 12.70 -15.25 -24.36
N ARG A 131 13.23 -16.27 -25.04
CA ARG A 131 14.29 -17.14 -24.50
C ARG A 131 15.63 -16.44 -24.24
N VAL A 132 15.81 -15.19 -24.68
CA VAL A 132 16.98 -14.34 -24.34
C VAL A 132 16.66 -13.26 -23.30
N GLY A 133 15.50 -13.30 -22.67
CA GLY A 133 15.14 -12.46 -21.52
C GLY A 133 14.54 -11.10 -21.90
N GLN A 134 14.13 -10.89 -23.13
CA GLN A 134 13.46 -9.63 -23.51
C GLN A 134 11.99 -9.68 -23.11
N LEU A 135 11.56 -8.68 -22.35
CA LEU A 135 10.22 -8.59 -21.76
C LEU A 135 9.29 -7.71 -22.59
N LYS A 136 8.01 -8.09 -22.65
CA LYS A 136 6.91 -7.27 -23.15
C LYS A 136 5.76 -7.31 -22.15
N PHE A 137 5.34 -6.16 -21.63
CA PHE A 137 4.28 -6.03 -20.64
C PHE A 137 2.93 -5.67 -21.28
N ASP A 138 1.88 -5.63 -20.47
CA ASP A 138 0.52 -5.21 -20.82
C ASP A 138 -0.09 -5.95 -22.01
N VAL A 139 0.15 -7.27 -22.07
CA VAL A 139 -0.35 -8.11 -23.15
C VAL A 139 -1.77 -8.59 -22.84
N GLU A 140 -2.64 -8.60 -23.84
CA GLU A 140 -4.01 -9.10 -23.77
C GLU A 140 -4.15 -10.45 -24.51
N PRO A 141 -5.15 -11.29 -24.15
CA PRO A 141 -5.46 -12.51 -24.89
C PRO A 141 -5.70 -12.28 -26.40
N PRO A 142 -5.55 -13.32 -27.25
CA PRO A 142 -5.29 -14.73 -26.91
C PRO A 142 -3.81 -15.05 -26.62
N PHE A 143 -3.56 -16.01 -25.73
CA PHE A 143 -2.20 -16.43 -25.32
C PHE A 143 -1.76 -17.78 -25.91
N ASP A 144 -2.58 -18.41 -26.75
CA ASP A 144 -2.35 -19.76 -27.27
C ASP A 144 -1.06 -19.91 -28.09
N GLU A 145 -0.55 -18.82 -28.67
CA GLU A 145 0.73 -18.83 -29.40
C GLU A 145 1.94 -18.79 -28.46
N TYR A 146 1.79 -18.22 -27.26
CA TYR A 146 2.86 -18.03 -26.28
C TYR A 146 2.89 -19.12 -25.20
N THR A 147 2.04 -20.14 -25.34
CA THR A 147 1.92 -21.25 -24.38
C THR A 147 2.20 -22.61 -25.05
N ARG A 148 2.85 -22.58 -26.23
CA ARG A 148 3.25 -23.78 -26.96
C ARG A 148 4.63 -24.24 -26.52
N PRO A 149 4.86 -25.56 -26.37
CA PRO A 149 6.19 -26.08 -26.13
C PRO A 149 7.19 -25.56 -27.16
N ARG A 150 8.32 -25.08 -26.68
CA ARG A 150 9.43 -24.55 -27.47
C ARG A 150 9.14 -23.27 -28.26
N ALA A 151 8.09 -22.53 -27.92
CA ALA A 151 7.92 -21.17 -28.41
C ALA A 151 9.12 -20.30 -28.02
N ASP A 152 9.57 -19.42 -28.93
CA ASP A 152 10.67 -18.50 -28.64
C ASP A 152 10.27 -17.41 -27.66
N THR A 153 9.00 -17.00 -27.70
CA THR A 153 8.37 -16.07 -26.77
C THR A 153 7.28 -16.79 -26.01
N ILE A 154 7.32 -16.71 -24.69
CA ILE A 154 6.37 -17.37 -23.80
C ILE A 154 5.60 -16.36 -22.94
N ALA A 155 4.39 -16.72 -22.55
CA ALA A 155 3.66 -16.05 -21.49
C ALA A 155 4.16 -16.57 -20.13
N TYR A 156 4.26 -15.68 -19.16
CA TYR A 156 4.60 -16.03 -17.78
C TYR A 156 3.70 -15.28 -16.81
N LEU A 157 3.67 -15.75 -15.56
CA LEU A 157 2.90 -15.18 -14.47
C LEU A 157 3.84 -14.44 -13.52
N GLN A 158 3.41 -13.31 -12.94
CA GLN A 158 4.27 -12.56 -12.03
C GLN A 158 4.48 -13.30 -10.71
N GLY A 159 5.71 -13.27 -10.18
CA GLY A 159 6.07 -13.94 -8.92
C GLY A 159 5.20 -13.62 -7.70
N THR A 160 4.55 -12.46 -7.67
CA THR A 160 3.64 -12.00 -6.60
C THR A 160 2.21 -12.58 -6.71
N ASN A 161 1.86 -13.16 -7.86
CA ASN A 161 0.53 -13.71 -8.13
C ASN A 161 0.60 -14.85 -9.16
N MET A 162 1.08 -16.00 -8.69
CA MET A 162 1.20 -17.20 -9.52
C MET A 162 0.87 -18.45 -8.74
N SER A 163 0.42 -19.50 -9.42
CA SER A 163 0.15 -20.79 -8.82
C SER A 163 0.43 -21.91 -9.81
N TYR A 164 0.78 -23.08 -9.28
CA TYR A 164 1.13 -24.25 -10.07
C TYR A 164 0.54 -25.51 -9.45
N ARG A 165 0.25 -26.51 -10.30
CA ARG A 165 0.01 -27.87 -9.79
C ARG A 165 1.29 -28.38 -9.12
N ARG A 166 1.17 -28.94 -7.91
CA ARG A 166 2.31 -29.49 -7.19
C ARG A 166 3.02 -30.57 -8.00
N THR A 167 2.26 -31.46 -8.64
CA THR A 167 2.81 -32.55 -9.47
C THR A 167 3.63 -32.01 -10.64
N VAL A 168 3.22 -30.90 -11.23
CA VAL A 168 3.94 -30.23 -12.32
C VAL A 168 5.23 -29.60 -11.80
N LEU A 169 5.20 -28.94 -10.64
CA LEU A 169 6.41 -28.43 -9.99
C LEU A 169 7.41 -29.56 -9.68
N ALA A 170 6.93 -30.71 -9.20
CA ALA A 170 7.78 -31.87 -8.94
C ALA A 170 8.39 -32.42 -10.23
N GLU A 171 7.61 -32.50 -11.32
CA GLU A 171 8.08 -32.97 -12.63
C GLU A 171 9.17 -32.08 -13.23
N VAL A 172 8.98 -30.75 -13.19
CA VAL A 172 9.98 -29.82 -13.73
C VAL A 172 11.16 -29.58 -12.78
N GLY A 173 11.03 -29.91 -11.49
CA GLY A 173 12.08 -29.81 -10.47
C GLY A 173 12.10 -28.51 -9.66
N GLY A 174 10.95 -27.85 -9.49
CA GLY A 174 10.84 -26.60 -8.71
C GLY A 174 11.58 -25.43 -9.34
N PHE A 175 11.83 -24.36 -8.60
CA PHE A 175 12.57 -23.18 -9.05
C PHE A 175 14.08 -23.48 -9.16
N ASP A 176 14.76 -22.93 -10.18
CA ASP A 176 16.21 -23.09 -10.33
C ASP A 176 16.96 -22.23 -9.31
N GLU A 177 17.55 -22.87 -8.31
CA GLU A 177 18.21 -22.20 -7.19
C GLU A 177 19.44 -21.39 -7.62
N ASN A 178 19.94 -21.54 -8.86
CA ASN A 178 20.98 -20.66 -9.37
C ASN A 178 20.50 -19.22 -9.57
N ILE A 179 19.21 -19.00 -9.80
CA ILE A 179 18.66 -17.66 -9.98
C ILE A 179 18.71 -16.93 -8.64
N LEU A 180 19.28 -15.73 -8.63
CA LEU A 180 19.50 -14.96 -7.41
C LEU A 180 18.22 -14.26 -6.97
N HIS A 181 17.55 -13.59 -7.90
CA HIS A 181 16.38 -12.75 -7.60
C HIS A 181 15.43 -12.50 -8.80
N TYR A 182 15.94 -12.42 -10.04
CA TYR A 182 15.14 -12.02 -11.22
C TYR A 182 14.97 -13.17 -12.21
N TYR A 183 13.87 -13.20 -12.97
CA TYR A 183 13.54 -14.23 -13.98
C TYR A 183 13.17 -15.61 -13.44
N ASP A 184 13.06 -15.83 -12.13
CA ASP A 184 12.68 -17.16 -11.62
C ASP A 184 11.23 -17.53 -11.96
N ASP A 185 10.33 -16.54 -12.01
CA ASP A 185 8.96 -16.65 -12.47
C ASP A 185 8.84 -16.94 -13.98
N VAL A 186 9.65 -16.26 -14.81
CA VAL A 186 9.77 -16.54 -16.24
C VAL A 186 10.32 -17.95 -16.49
N GLU A 187 11.38 -18.31 -15.77
CA GLU A 187 12.13 -19.54 -15.99
C GLU A 187 11.30 -20.79 -15.63
N ILE A 188 10.56 -20.75 -14.51
CA ILE A 188 9.66 -21.84 -14.15
C ILE A 188 8.51 -21.96 -15.16
N ALA A 189 7.92 -20.84 -15.61
CA ALA A 189 6.84 -20.85 -16.59
C ALA A 189 7.30 -21.46 -17.92
N LEU A 190 8.53 -21.15 -18.36
CA LEU A 190 9.15 -21.74 -19.54
C LEU A 190 9.19 -23.26 -19.47
N ARG A 191 9.69 -23.80 -18.35
CA ARG A 191 9.80 -25.26 -18.18
C ARG A 191 8.42 -25.93 -18.10
N VAL A 192 7.44 -25.29 -17.49
CA VAL A 192 6.06 -25.79 -17.43
C VAL A 192 5.44 -25.85 -18.83
N ILE A 193 5.63 -24.80 -19.65
CA ILE A 193 5.16 -24.76 -21.03
C ILE A 193 5.87 -25.82 -21.89
N ASP A 194 7.20 -25.94 -21.76
CA ASP A 194 7.99 -26.91 -22.53
C ASP A 194 7.68 -28.37 -22.14
N ALA A 195 7.20 -28.61 -20.92
CA ALA A 195 6.66 -29.91 -20.49
C ALA A 195 5.24 -30.19 -21.02
N GLY A 196 4.62 -29.25 -21.75
CA GLY A 196 3.32 -29.43 -22.39
C GLY A 196 2.11 -28.98 -21.58
N PHE A 197 2.32 -28.30 -20.45
CA PHE A 197 1.24 -27.79 -19.62
C PHE A 197 0.83 -26.38 -20.01
N LYS A 198 -0.46 -26.07 -19.80
CA LYS A 198 -1.02 -24.73 -20.05
C LYS A 198 -0.74 -23.80 -18.89
N VAL A 199 -0.45 -22.54 -19.23
CA VAL A 199 -0.38 -21.40 -18.31
C VAL A 199 -1.61 -20.53 -18.56
N VAL A 200 -2.43 -20.32 -17.53
CA VAL A 200 -3.73 -19.64 -17.66
C VAL A 200 -3.72 -18.30 -16.92
N PRO A 201 -3.81 -17.17 -17.65
CA PRO A 201 -4.01 -15.85 -17.07
C PRO A 201 -5.46 -15.64 -16.63
N LEU A 202 -5.68 -15.06 -15.45
CA LEU A 202 -6.99 -14.90 -14.82
C LEU A 202 -7.27 -13.44 -14.42
N ASN A 203 -8.30 -12.84 -15.01
CA ASN A 203 -8.72 -11.49 -14.62
C ASN A 203 -9.35 -11.46 -13.20
N GLY A 204 -9.99 -12.56 -12.77
CA GLY A 204 -10.67 -12.66 -11.47
C GLY A 204 -9.74 -12.92 -10.28
N ALA A 205 -8.54 -13.47 -10.52
CA ALA A 205 -7.58 -13.81 -9.46
C ALA A 205 -6.63 -12.63 -9.17
N ALA A 206 -7.16 -11.44 -8.85
CA ALA A 206 -6.34 -10.27 -8.62
C ALA A 206 -5.74 -10.22 -7.20
N VAL A 207 -4.56 -9.61 -7.09
CA VAL A 207 -3.93 -9.22 -5.81
C VAL A 207 -3.58 -7.73 -5.82
N HIS A 208 -3.62 -7.09 -4.66
CA HIS A 208 -3.22 -5.69 -4.47
C HIS A 208 -1.84 -5.65 -3.85
N HIS A 209 -0.86 -5.13 -4.60
CA HIS A 209 0.53 -5.13 -4.20
C HIS A 209 0.97 -3.71 -3.84
N LYS A 210 1.28 -3.52 -2.55
CA LYS A 210 1.80 -2.25 -2.04
C LYS A 210 3.31 -2.31 -2.07
N TYR A 211 3.89 -1.67 -3.09
CA TYR A 211 5.34 -1.59 -3.20
C TYR A 211 5.97 -1.08 -1.90
N LEU A 212 6.79 -1.91 -1.27
CA LEU A 212 7.70 -1.51 -0.20
C LEU A 212 9.14 -1.54 -0.72
N ALA A 213 9.93 -0.54 -0.30
CA ALA A 213 11.37 -0.54 -0.56
C ALA A 213 12.02 -1.83 -0.03
N SER A 214 13.16 -2.20 -0.60
CA SER A 214 13.88 -3.42 -0.21
C SER A 214 15.39 -3.17 -0.21
N HIS A 215 16.15 -4.20 0.13
CA HIS A 215 17.61 -4.18 0.03
C HIS A 215 18.14 -4.10 -1.42
N VAL A 216 17.27 -4.23 -2.43
CA VAL A 216 17.62 -4.18 -3.87
C VAL A 216 17.20 -2.86 -4.51
N ARG A 217 16.10 -2.26 -4.03
CA ARG A 217 15.45 -1.07 -4.62
C ARG A 217 15.00 -0.09 -3.56
N ASP A 218 15.16 1.20 -3.81
CA ASP A 218 14.76 2.26 -2.89
C ASP A 218 13.26 2.63 -2.98
N HIS A 219 12.84 3.67 -2.26
CA HIS A 219 11.45 4.13 -2.24
C HIS A 219 10.99 4.77 -3.56
N GLU A 220 11.92 5.20 -4.41
CA GLU A 220 11.64 5.71 -5.76
C GLU A 220 11.61 4.59 -6.83
N ARG A 221 11.72 3.33 -6.39
CA ARG A 221 11.80 2.11 -7.22
C ARG A 221 13.09 2.01 -8.04
N VAL A 222 14.12 2.78 -7.70
CA VAL A 222 15.41 2.74 -8.38
C VAL A 222 16.20 1.54 -7.86
N THR A 223 16.68 0.70 -8.78
CA THR A 223 17.63 -0.37 -8.45
C THR A 223 19.01 0.25 -8.27
N LEU A 224 19.59 0.15 -7.08
CA LEU A 224 20.89 0.79 -6.80
C LEU A 224 22.10 -0.11 -7.14
N ASP A 225 21.91 -1.43 -7.13
CA ASP A 225 22.89 -2.41 -7.60
C ASP A 225 22.25 -3.38 -8.63
N PRO A 226 22.57 -3.26 -9.93
CA PRO A 226 21.97 -4.07 -11.00
C PRO A 226 22.61 -5.45 -11.14
N TYR A 227 23.56 -5.81 -10.29
CA TYR A 227 24.36 -7.01 -10.48
C TYR A 227 23.50 -8.28 -10.56
N ASN A 228 22.55 -8.48 -9.63
CA ASN A 228 21.69 -9.65 -9.66
C ASN A 228 20.80 -9.69 -10.90
N LEU A 229 20.26 -8.53 -11.31
CA LEU A 229 19.42 -8.41 -12.51
C LEU A 229 20.17 -8.88 -13.76
N MET A 230 21.36 -8.33 -13.99
CA MET A 230 22.17 -8.68 -15.17
C MET A 230 22.75 -10.10 -15.09
N MET A 231 23.16 -10.55 -13.89
CA MET A 231 23.63 -11.93 -13.66
C MET A 231 22.57 -12.97 -14.01
N ASP A 232 21.35 -12.77 -13.52
CA ASP A 232 20.24 -13.70 -13.74
C ASP A 232 19.76 -13.64 -15.19
N HIS A 233 19.75 -12.45 -15.82
CA HIS A 233 19.47 -12.31 -17.25
C HIS A 233 20.47 -13.10 -18.10
N CYS A 234 21.77 -12.98 -17.83
CA CYS A 234 22.80 -13.76 -18.51
C CYS A 234 22.59 -15.27 -18.35
N TYR A 235 22.34 -15.70 -17.11
CA TYR A 235 22.12 -17.11 -16.80
C TYR A 235 20.91 -17.65 -17.55
N TYR A 236 19.76 -16.96 -17.45
CA TYR A 236 18.52 -17.33 -18.13
C TYR A 236 18.70 -17.38 -19.64
N ALA A 237 19.26 -16.34 -20.26
CA ALA A 237 19.39 -16.25 -21.72
C ALA A 237 20.32 -17.31 -22.28
N LEU A 238 21.42 -17.63 -21.60
CA LEU A 238 22.33 -18.68 -22.04
C LEU A 238 21.77 -20.08 -21.80
N LYS A 239 20.94 -20.27 -20.77
CA LYS A 239 20.30 -21.56 -20.48
C LYS A 239 19.17 -21.88 -21.47
N ASN A 240 18.40 -20.88 -21.86
CA ASN A 240 17.17 -21.09 -22.64
C ASN A 240 17.28 -20.62 -24.10
N GLY A 241 18.06 -19.57 -24.38
CA GLY A 241 18.16 -18.96 -25.71
C GLY A 241 18.98 -19.77 -26.72
N ARG A 242 19.91 -20.60 -26.23
CA ARG A 242 20.81 -21.40 -27.08
C ARG A 242 20.14 -22.59 -27.77
N GLU A 243 18.91 -22.90 -27.38
CA GLU A 243 18.10 -23.92 -28.04
C GLU A 243 17.51 -23.42 -29.37
N THR A 244 17.26 -22.12 -29.49
CA THR A 244 16.60 -21.51 -30.66
C THR A 244 17.48 -20.50 -31.41
N ARG A 245 18.60 -20.06 -30.82
CA ARG A 245 19.48 -19.02 -31.36
C ARG A 245 20.95 -19.40 -31.26
N THR A 246 21.80 -18.76 -32.06
CA THR A 246 23.25 -18.95 -31.98
C THR A 246 23.81 -18.29 -30.71
N THR A 247 24.95 -18.78 -30.20
CA THR A 247 25.63 -18.15 -29.06
C THR A 247 25.95 -16.67 -29.32
N ARG A 248 26.30 -16.32 -30.57
CA ARG A 248 26.56 -14.92 -30.96
C ARG A 248 25.31 -14.05 -30.79
N ASP A 249 24.14 -14.55 -31.21
CA ASP A 249 22.88 -13.80 -31.08
C ASP A 249 22.48 -13.60 -29.62
N VAL A 250 22.62 -14.65 -28.79
CA VAL A 250 22.32 -14.58 -27.36
C VAL A 250 23.23 -13.58 -26.65
N VAL A 251 24.55 -13.66 -26.90
CA VAL A 251 25.53 -12.73 -26.32
C VAL A 251 25.26 -11.30 -26.81
N GLY A 252 24.99 -11.13 -28.10
CA GLY A 252 24.61 -9.84 -28.70
C GLY A 252 23.39 -9.21 -28.03
N ALA A 253 22.37 -10.00 -27.69
CA ALA A 253 21.19 -9.53 -26.97
C ALA A 253 21.52 -9.11 -25.52
N LEU A 254 22.36 -9.87 -24.83
CA LEU A 254 22.79 -9.56 -23.45
C LEU A 254 23.62 -8.27 -23.37
N ILE A 255 24.45 -8.02 -24.38
CA ILE A 255 25.21 -6.77 -24.48
C ILE A 255 24.27 -5.57 -24.62
N LYS A 256 23.29 -5.66 -25.51
CA LYS A 256 22.28 -4.62 -25.67
C LYS A 256 21.49 -4.38 -24.38
N ALA A 257 21.19 -5.43 -23.62
CA ALA A 257 20.54 -5.30 -22.32
C ALA A 257 21.43 -4.57 -21.30
N ALA A 258 22.74 -4.88 -21.27
CA ALA A 258 23.70 -4.18 -20.42
C ALA A 258 23.83 -2.69 -20.79
N ASP A 259 23.85 -2.37 -22.09
CA ASP A 259 23.87 -0.99 -22.57
C ASP A 259 22.60 -0.23 -22.13
N HIS A 260 21.43 -0.86 -22.26
CA HIS A 260 20.15 -0.28 -21.83
C HIS A 260 20.11 0.05 -20.32
N LEU A 261 20.63 -0.83 -19.46
CA LEU A 261 20.76 -0.53 -18.03
C LEU A 261 21.70 0.66 -17.77
N GLY A 262 22.73 0.82 -18.60
CA GLY A 262 23.59 2.01 -18.57
C GLY A 262 22.83 3.29 -18.90
N ASP A 263 22.01 3.27 -19.95
CA ASP A 263 21.18 4.41 -20.35
C ASP A 263 20.13 4.76 -19.28
N GLU A 264 19.54 3.74 -18.65
CA GLU A 264 18.59 3.91 -17.55
C GLU A 264 19.24 4.61 -16.35
N ALA A 265 20.46 4.20 -15.98
CA ALA A 265 21.23 4.83 -14.91
C ALA A 265 21.56 6.30 -15.21
N ASP A 266 21.78 6.65 -16.48
CA ASP A 266 22.01 8.04 -16.90
C ASP A 266 20.72 8.85 -16.82
N GLY A 267 19.57 8.24 -17.14
CA GLY A 267 18.25 8.81 -16.91
C GLY A 267 18.01 9.13 -15.43
N TYR A 268 18.33 8.20 -14.53
CA TYR A 268 18.23 8.44 -13.08
C TYR A 268 19.14 9.57 -12.58
N LEU A 269 20.36 9.66 -13.12
CA LEU A 269 21.26 10.77 -12.83
C LEU A 269 20.69 12.11 -13.30
N ALA A 270 20.15 12.16 -14.51
CA ALA A 270 19.55 13.37 -15.08
C ALA A 270 18.30 13.82 -14.31
N ALA A 271 17.52 12.88 -13.78
CA ALA A 271 16.33 13.14 -12.97
C ALA A 271 16.62 13.45 -11.48
N GLY A 272 17.90 13.46 -11.06
CA GLY A 272 18.28 13.71 -9.67
C GLY A 272 18.04 12.54 -8.71
N LYS A 273 17.61 11.38 -9.20
CA LYS A 273 17.32 10.16 -8.42
C LYS A 273 18.59 9.34 -8.09
N MET A 274 19.69 9.63 -8.77
CA MET A 274 20.97 8.96 -8.58
C MET A 274 22.11 9.98 -8.60
N THR A 275 23.06 9.85 -7.68
CA THR A 275 24.29 10.66 -7.69
C THR A 275 25.26 10.15 -8.75
N ARG A 276 26.19 11.02 -9.19
CA ARG A 276 27.24 10.63 -10.16
C ARG A 276 28.08 9.45 -9.67
N THR A 277 28.37 9.39 -8.37
CA THR A 277 29.11 8.28 -7.75
C THR A 277 28.32 6.98 -7.84
N GLN A 278 27.02 7.02 -7.56
CA GLN A 278 26.14 5.85 -7.69
C GLN A 278 26.05 5.39 -9.15
N ASN A 279 25.94 6.29 -10.13
CA ASN A 279 25.89 5.94 -11.55
C ASN A 279 27.19 5.23 -12.02
N VAL A 280 28.36 5.75 -11.62
CA VAL A 280 29.65 5.10 -11.92
C VAL A 280 29.72 3.69 -11.30
N HIS A 281 29.27 3.56 -10.05
CA HIS A 281 29.21 2.26 -9.38
C HIS A 281 28.25 1.30 -10.09
N TYR A 282 27.04 1.75 -10.40
CA TYR A 282 26.01 0.99 -11.10
C TYR A 282 26.54 0.41 -12.42
N ARG A 283 27.18 1.25 -13.26
CA ARG A 283 27.77 0.81 -14.54
C ARG A 283 28.88 -0.22 -14.36
N ALA A 284 29.74 -0.05 -13.34
CA ALA A 284 30.76 -1.03 -13.02
C ALA A 284 30.14 -2.39 -12.62
N ARG A 285 29.05 -2.36 -11.85
CA ARG A 285 28.30 -3.54 -11.42
C ARG A 285 27.61 -4.26 -12.57
N VAL A 286 27.06 -3.54 -13.55
CA VAL A 286 26.51 -4.13 -14.80
C VAL A 286 27.61 -4.91 -15.54
N GLN A 287 28.79 -4.32 -15.73
CA GLN A 287 29.89 -4.97 -16.44
C GLN A 287 30.41 -6.20 -15.70
N GLU A 288 30.58 -6.10 -14.38
CA GLU A 288 30.97 -7.23 -13.52
C GLU A 288 29.97 -8.39 -13.63
N ALA A 289 28.67 -8.08 -13.60
CA ALA A 289 27.60 -9.05 -13.75
C ALA A 289 27.56 -9.69 -15.13
N LEU A 290 27.83 -8.94 -16.20
CA LEU A 290 27.92 -9.51 -17.55
C LEU A 290 29.07 -10.53 -17.63
N GLU A 291 30.25 -10.20 -17.11
CA GLU A 291 31.42 -11.11 -17.14
C GLU A 291 31.18 -12.39 -16.34
N HIS A 292 30.71 -12.25 -15.09
CA HIS A 292 30.42 -13.39 -14.23
C HIS A 292 29.21 -14.20 -14.75
N GLY A 293 28.20 -13.52 -15.27
CA GLY A 293 26.94 -14.09 -15.74
C GLY A 293 27.13 -14.94 -16.99
N LEU A 294 27.97 -14.50 -17.93
CA LEU A 294 28.30 -15.28 -19.13
C LEU A 294 28.99 -16.60 -18.77
N VAL A 295 29.95 -16.57 -17.84
CA VAL A 295 30.64 -17.78 -17.38
C VAL A 295 29.65 -18.72 -16.68
N LYS A 296 28.83 -18.17 -15.77
CA LYS A 296 27.82 -18.94 -15.02
C LYS A 296 26.76 -19.55 -15.95
N GLY A 297 26.24 -18.81 -16.92
CA GLY A 297 25.22 -19.29 -17.85
C GLY A 297 25.70 -20.45 -18.74
N VAL A 298 26.97 -20.43 -19.14
CA VAL A 298 27.58 -21.50 -19.95
C VAL A 298 27.92 -22.73 -19.10
N SER A 299 28.57 -22.53 -17.95
CA SER A 299 29.13 -23.61 -17.14
C SER A 299 28.19 -24.17 -16.06
N GLY A 300 27.22 -23.37 -15.61
CA GLY A 300 26.28 -23.75 -14.57
C GLY A 300 25.35 -24.86 -15.03
N HIS A 301 24.92 -25.71 -14.10
CA HIS A 301 23.81 -26.64 -14.31
C HIS A 301 22.66 -26.18 -13.43
N ARG A 302 21.41 -26.42 -13.86
CA ARG A 302 20.24 -26.09 -13.03
C ARG A 302 20.34 -26.80 -11.69
N ILE A 303 19.96 -26.10 -10.63
CA ILE A 303 19.88 -26.67 -9.29
C ILE A 303 18.39 -26.71 -8.95
N ASN A 304 17.84 -27.91 -9.03
CA ASN A 304 16.43 -28.16 -8.78
C ASN A 304 16.17 -28.36 -7.29
N GLY A 305 14.98 -27.96 -6.84
CA GLY A 305 14.51 -28.25 -5.49
C GLY A 305 14.24 -29.73 -5.30
N GLN A 306 14.48 -30.24 -4.09
CA GLN A 306 14.08 -31.60 -3.73
C GLN A 306 12.59 -31.61 -3.35
N ILE A 307 11.74 -32.02 -4.29
CA ILE A 307 10.28 -32.06 -4.10
C ILE A 307 9.84 -33.51 -3.94
N GLY A 308 9.58 -33.91 -2.69
CA GLY A 308 9.02 -35.23 -2.36
C GLY A 308 7.50 -35.31 -2.55
N PRO A 309 6.90 -36.50 -2.38
CA PRO A 309 5.45 -36.62 -2.32
C PRO A 309 4.88 -35.76 -1.19
N ALA A 310 3.68 -35.19 -1.38
CA ALA A 310 2.98 -34.49 -0.31
C ALA A 310 2.48 -35.50 0.73
N ASP A 311 2.59 -35.18 2.02
CA ASP A 311 1.88 -35.89 3.08
C ASP A 311 0.57 -35.15 3.41
N PRO A 312 -0.60 -35.75 3.17
CA PRO A 312 -1.87 -35.16 3.57
C PRO A 312 -1.98 -34.86 5.07
N ALA A 313 -1.26 -35.58 5.93
CA ALA A 313 -1.28 -35.39 7.38
C ALA A 313 -0.63 -34.07 7.82
N ASP A 314 0.23 -33.50 6.98
CA ASP A 314 0.92 -32.22 7.25
C ASP A 314 0.05 -31.00 6.94
N PHE A 315 -1.12 -31.18 6.31
CA PHE A 315 -1.98 -30.08 5.87
C PHE A 315 -2.60 -29.34 7.06
N CYS A 316 -2.12 -28.11 7.30
CA CYS A 316 -2.61 -27.26 8.39
C CYS A 316 -3.61 -26.24 7.86
N GLN A 317 -4.90 -26.58 7.89
CA GLN A 317 -5.95 -25.73 7.34
C GLN A 317 -5.98 -24.36 8.03
N PHE A 318 -5.89 -23.29 7.24
CA PHE A 318 -5.96 -21.92 7.74
C PHE A 318 -7.43 -21.53 7.95
N PRO A 319 -7.83 -21.03 9.14
CA PRO A 319 -9.22 -20.67 9.39
C PRO A 319 -9.63 -19.41 8.64
N THR A 320 -10.80 -19.44 8.01
CA THR A 320 -11.47 -18.29 7.37
C THR A 320 -12.66 -17.84 8.20
N LEU A 321 -12.96 -16.54 8.18
CA LEU A 321 -14.19 -15.98 8.73
C LEU A 321 -15.35 -16.27 7.78
N ALA A 322 -16.43 -16.85 8.30
CA ALA A 322 -17.65 -17.11 7.55
C ALA A 322 -18.85 -16.51 8.31
N PRO A 323 -19.72 -15.73 7.65
CA PRO A 323 -20.89 -15.15 8.29
C PRO A 323 -21.99 -16.19 8.49
N THR A 324 -22.96 -15.85 9.34
CA THR A 324 -24.18 -16.64 9.50
C THR A 324 -25.03 -16.51 8.23
N GLY A 325 -24.89 -17.47 7.31
CA GLY A 325 -25.58 -17.47 6.02
C GLY A 325 -24.71 -16.96 4.87
N SER A 326 -25.31 -16.32 3.86
CA SER A 326 -24.56 -15.86 2.69
C SER A 326 -23.68 -14.67 3.03
N ARG A 327 -22.45 -14.66 2.48
CA ARG A 327 -21.54 -13.53 2.59
C ARG A 327 -22.05 -12.34 1.80
N LEU A 328 -22.39 -11.26 2.48
CA LEU A 328 -22.70 -9.96 1.86
C LEU A 328 -21.43 -9.22 1.40
N LYS A 329 -21.54 -8.42 0.34
CA LYS A 329 -20.59 -7.38 -0.11
C LYS A 329 -21.17 -6.02 0.19
N LEU A 330 -20.65 -5.38 1.23
CA LEU A 330 -21.18 -4.12 1.76
C LEU A 330 -20.22 -2.98 1.44
N CYS A 331 -20.74 -1.81 1.08
CA CYS A 331 -19.95 -0.60 0.98
C CYS A 331 -20.48 0.50 1.89
N PHE A 332 -19.63 0.96 2.80
CA PHE A 332 -19.91 2.12 3.65
C PHE A 332 -19.29 3.38 3.03
N VAL A 333 -20.01 4.50 3.06
CA VAL A 333 -19.50 5.79 2.60
C VAL A 333 -19.29 6.68 3.80
N SER A 334 -18.12 7.29 3.93
CA SER A 334 -17.85 8.26 4.98
C SER A 334 -16.65 9.11 4.63
N ARG A 335 -16.84 10.42 4.47
CA ARG A 335 -15.72 11.35 4.25
C ARG A 335 -14.64 11.23 5.32
N GLU A 336 -15.05 10.93 6.55
CA GLU A 336 -14.18 10.76 7.71
C GLU A 336 -14.01 9.26 8.01
N PHE A 337 -12.77 8.77 8.06
CA PHE A 337 -12.44 7.40 8.44
C PHE A 337 -11.00 7.32 8.99
N PRO A 338 -10.71 6.47 10.00
CA PRO A 338 -9.36 6.29 10.52
C PRO A 338 -8.29 6.02 9.43
N PRO A 339 -7.02 6.37 9.64
CA PRO A 339 -6.41 6.97 10.84
C PRO A 339 -6.44 8.51 10.88
N GLY A 340 -7.14 9.19 9.97
CA GLY A 340 -7.24 10.66 9.96
C GLY A 340 -8.03 11.21 11.16
N ASP A 341 -8.17 12.53 11.25
CA ASP A 341 -9.10 13.15 12.22
C ASP A 341 -10.55 12.81 11.83
N PHE A 342 -11.34 12.25 12.75
CA PHE A 342 -12.75 11.93 12.51
C PHE A 342 -13.63 12.27 13.71
N GLY A 343 -14.88 12.64 13.43
CA GLY A 343 -15.93 12.85 14.42
C GLY A 343 -16.79 11.61 14.64
N GLY A 344 -17.97 11.80 15.23
CA GLY A 344 -18.90 10.71 15.53
C GLY A 344 -19.36 9.92 14.30
N VAL A 345 -19.47 10.58 13.13
CA VAL A 345 -19.83 9.93 11.87
C VAL A 345 -18.73 8.96 11.43
N GLY A 346 -17.46 9.40 11.41
CA GLY A 346 -16.35 8.52 11.06
C GLY A 346 -16.14 7.37 12.07
N ARG A 347 -16.36 7.61 13.37
CA ARG A 347 -16.33 6.55 14.39
C ARG A 347 -17.41 5.49 14.12
N TYR A 348 -18.64 5.90 13.88
CA TYR A 348 -19.73 5.00 13.53
C TYR A 348 -19.42 4.16 12.29
N SER A 349 -18.97 4.82 11.21
CA SER A 349 -18.64 4.14 9.95
C SER A 349 -17.51 3.11 10.13
N ALA A 350 -16.52 3.41 10.99
CA ALA A 350 -15.45 2.48 11.33
C ALA A 350 -15.96 1.26 12.12
N GLU A 351 -16.77 1.48 13.16
CA GLU A 351 -17.34 0.41 13.99
C GLU A 351 -18.25 -0.52 13.16
N LEU A 352 -19.05 0.02 12.23
CA LEU A 352 -19.79 -0.79 11.26
C LEU A 352 -18.88 -1.58 10.34
N ALA A 353 -17.94 -0.91 9.67
CA ALA A 353 -17.13 -1.55 8.66
C ALA A 353 -16.32 -2.72 9.24
N THR A 354 -15.65 -2.46 10.37
CA THR A 354 -14.84 -3.46 11.08
C THR A 354 -15.69 -4.54 11.73
N GLY A 355 -16.86 -4.20 12.27
CA GLY A 355 -17.79 -5.18 12.84
C GLY A 355 -18.35 -6.17 11.81
N PHE A 356 -18.79 -5.68 10.64
CA PHE A 356 -19.24 -6.55 9.54
C PHE A 356 -18.08 -7.37 8.96
N ALA A 357 -16.88 -6.81 8.86
CA ALA A 357 -15.69 -7.54 8.42
C ALA A 357 -15.34 -8.68 9.39
N ALA A 358 -15.37 -8.42 10.70
CA ALA A 358 -15.13 -9.41 11.75
C ALA A 358 -16.21 -10.53 11.75
N ALA A 359 -17.45 -10.19 11.37
CA ALA A 359 -18.51 -11.16 11.14
C ALA A 359 -18.32 -11.99 9.85
N GLY A 360 -17.28 -11.72 9.05
CA GLY A 360 -16.97 -12.47 7.83
C GLY A 360 -17.65 -11.93 6.58
N HIS A 361 -18.11 -10.68 6.55
CA HIS A 361 -18.57 -10.05 5.31
C HIS A 361 -17.40 -9.49 4.49
N GLU A 362 -17.63 -9.29 3.19
CA GLU A 362 -16.73 -8.50 2.36
C GLU A 362 -17.14 -7.04 2.50
N VAL A 363 -16.24 -6.21 3.03
CA VAL A 363 -16.56 -4.84 3.41
C VAL A 363 -15.63 -3.86 2.72
N HIS A 364 -16.24 -2.87 2.09
CA HIS A 364 -15.56 -1.73 1.50
C HIS A 364 -15.96 -0.44 2.21
N VAL A 365 -15.04 0.51 2.27
CA VAL A 365 -15.30 1.88 2.73
C VAL A 365 -14.81 2.85 1.67
N VAL A 366 -15.66 3.78 1.24
CA VAL A 366 -15.26 4.93 0.42
C VAL A 366 -15.07 6.14 1.33
N THR A 367 -13.87 6.70 1.34
CA THR A 367 -13.50 7.84 2.19
C THR A 367 -12.63 8.85 1.47
N HIS A 368 -12.44 10.02 2.06
CA HIS A 368 -11.65 11.09 1.47
C HIS A 368 -10.15 10.87 1.67
N SER A 369 -9.36 11.17 0.63
CA SER A 369 -7.90 11.30 0.68
C SER A 369 -7.50 12.76 0.50
N PRO A 370 -6.61 13.31 1.35
CA PRO A 370 -5.99 14.61 1.11
C PRO A 370 -4.90 14.54 0.03
N GLY A 371 -4.45 13.33 -0.35
CA GLY A 371 -3.39 13.10 -1.32
C GLY A 371 -3.90 12.33 -2.54
N ASP A 372 -3.07 11.43 -3.05
CA ASP A 372 -3.46 10.60 -4.19
C ASP A 372 -4.51 9.53 -3.81
N HIS A 373 -5.10 8.94 -4.84
CA HIS A 373 -6.01 7.80 -4.70
C HIS A 373 -5.25 6.59 -4.13
N ARG A 374 -5.83 5.94 -3.11
CA ARG A 374 -5.22 4.80 -2.42
C ARG A 374 -6.27 3.75 -2.08
N LEU A 375 -5.89 2.48 -2.16
CA LEU A 375 -6.67 1.36 -1.66
C LEU A 375 -5.86 0.64 -0.58
N ASP A 376 -6.43 0.60 0.62
CA ASP A 376 -5.84 -0.08 1.76
C ASP A 376 -6.69 -1.27 2.19
N PHE A 377 -6.05 -2.27 2.81
CA PHE A 377 -6.76 -3.32 3.54
C PHE A 377 -6.40 -3.19 5.02
N GLU A 378 -7.35 -2.73 5.83
CA GLU A 378 -7.14 -2.38 7.23
C GLU A 378 -8.24 -3.04 8.07
N ASN A 379 -7.88 -3.81 9.11
CA ASN A 379 -8.83 -4.44 10.03
C ASN A 379 -9.95 -5.24 9.33
N GLY A 380 -9.62 -5.95 8.25
CA GLY A 380 -10.58 -6.75 7.48
C GLY A 380 -11.39 -5.96 6.44
N VAL A 381 -11.12 -4.67 6.25
CA VAL A 381 -11.89 -3.74 5.41
C VAL A 381 -11.05 -3.22 4.25
N TRP A 382 -11.62 -3.20 3.04
CA TRP A 382 -11.07 -2.51 1.88
C TRP A 382 -11.39 -1.02 1.96
N VAL A 383 -10.40 -0.18 2.25
CA VAL A 383 -10.57 1.27 2.41
C VAL A 383 -10.12 1.99 1.15
N HIS A 384 -11.09 2.50 0.39
CA HIS A 384 -10.92 3.28 -0.82
C HIS A 384 -10.81 4.77 -0.46
N ARG A 385 -9.58 5.28 -0.44
CA ARG A 385 -9.28 6.68 -0.14
C ARG A 385 -9.21 7.47 -1.43
N VAL A 386 -10.28 8.20 -1.71
CA VAL A 386 -10.47 8.93 -2.96
C VAL A 386 -10.11 10.39 -2.76
N PRO A 387 -9.22 10.99 -3.58
CA PRO A 387 -8.97 12.43 -3.51
C PRO A 387 -10.26 13.21 -3.64
N ALA A 388 -10.33 14.41 -3.05
CA ALA A 388 -11.34 15.36 -3.49
C ALA A 388 -11.15 15.50 -5.00
N ALA A 389 -12.16 15.07 -5.76
CA ALA A 389 -12.10 15.20 -7.20
C ALA A 389 -12.03 16.70 -7.47
N GLU A 390 -10.91 17.27 -7.91
CA GLU A 390 -10.87 18.70 -8.23
C GLU A 390 -11.50 18.97 -9.61
N ARG A 391 -12.79 18.69 -9.74
CA ARG A 391 -13.54 18.78 -11.01
C ARG A 391 -13.83 20.22 -11.35
N TRP A 392 -13.30 20.65 -12.48
CA TRP A 392 -13.80 21.85 -13.12
C TRP A 392 -15.13 21.56 -13.80
N VAL A 393 -16.21 22.05 -13.20
CA VAL A 393 -17.57 21.99 -13.75
C VAL A 393 -18.05 23.44 -13.91
N PRO A 394 -17.82 24.08 -15.06
CA PRO A 394 -18.14 25.51 -15.26
C PRO A 394 -19.63 25.82 -15.08
N ASP A 395 -20.48 24.84 -15.36
CA ASP A 395 -21.92 24.93 -15.11
C ASP A 395 -22.25 25.10 -13.60
N LEU A 396 -21.30 24.92 -12.67
CA LEU A 396 -21.44 25.17 -11.24
C LEU A 396 -20.68 26.40 -10.73
N ASP A 397 -20.11 27.23 -11.62
CA ASP A 397 -19.43 28.47 -11.21
C ASP A 397 -20.37 29.39 -10.40
N GLY A 398 -19.90 29.80 -9.22
CA GLY A 398 -20.66 30.62 -8.27
C GLY A 398 -21.69 29.86 -7.44
N VAL A 399 -21.79 28.52 -7.57
CA VAL A 399 -22.67 27.67 -6.76
C VAL A 399 -21.96 27.28 -5.45
N PRO A 400 -22.46 27.70 -4.27
CA PRO A 400 -21.87 27.33 -2.98
C PRO A 400 -21.67 25.81 -2.80
N LEU A 401 -22.61 24.98 -3.27
CA LEU A 401 -22.55 23.51 -3.16
C LEU A 401 -21.55 22.79 -4.08
N VAL A 402 -20.78 23.49 -4.93
CA VAL A 402 -19.93 22.84 -5.94
C VAL A 402 -19.06 21.72 -5.37
N HIS A 403 -18.40 21.94 -4.23
CA HIS A 403 -17.54 20.93 -3.61
C HIS A 403 -18.32 19.72 -3.09
N ASN A 404 -19.55 19.90 -2.59
CA ASN A 404 -20.42 18.81 -2.16
C ASN A 404 -20.83 17.95 -3.35
N LEU A 405 -21.29 18.57 -4.44
CA LEU A 405 -21.76 17.86 -5.64
C LEU A 405 -20.64 17.08 -6.34
N VAL A 406 -19.46 17.70 -6.40
CA VAL A 406 -18.25 17.05 -6.93
C VAL A 406 -17.84 15.84 -6.09
N HIS A 407 -17.94 15.97 -4.76
CA HIS A 407 -17.67 14.86 -3.85
C HIS A 407 -18.70 13.72 -3.98
N VAL A 408 -20.00 14.03 -4.05
CA VAL A 408 -21.08 13.07 -4.32
C VAL A 408 -20.81 12.27 -5.59
N ALA A 409 -20.39 12.95 -6.66
CA ALA A 409 -20.05 12.28 -7.91
C ALA A 409 -18.79 11.41 -7.76
N GLY A 410 -17.74 11.88 -7.08
CA GLY A 410 -16.53 11.10 -6.80
C GLY A 410 -16.81 9.79 -6.06
N VAL A 411 -17.65 9.83 -5.03
CA VAL A 411 -18.12 8.64 -4.30
C VAL A 411 -18.85 7.68 -5.23
N TYR A 412 -19.78 8.18 -6.05
CA TYR A 412 -20.55 7.35 -6.98
C TYR A 412 -19.68 6.63 -8.02
N HIS A 413 -18.63 7.29 -8.53
CA HIS A 413 -17.66 6.68 -9.43
C HIS A 413 -16.84 5.57 -8.76
N GLU A 414 -16.47 5.75 -7.50
CA GLU A 414 -15.82 4.71 -6.72
C GLU A 414 -16.72 3.49 -6.52
N LEU A 415 -18.00 3.71 -6.17
CA LEU A 415 -18.99 2.65 -6.03
C LEU A 415 -19.19 1.87 -7.33
N CYS A 416 -19.29 2.55 -8.47
CA CYS A 416 -19.33 1.90 -9.79
C CYS A 416 -18.12 0.99 -10.01
N ARG A 417 -16.91 1.47 -9.70
CA ARG A 417 -15.68 0.69 -9.88
C ARG A 417 -15.63 -0.54 -8.97
N ILE A 418 -16.08 -0.42 -7.72
CA ILE A 418 -16.17 -1.55 -6.78
C ILE A 418 -17.15 -2.59 -7.31
N ALA A 419 -18.29 -2.16 -7.85
CA ALA A 419 -19.34 -3.04 -8.36
C ALA A 419 -18.98 -3.71 -9.69
N GLU A 420 -18.14 -3.07 -10.52
CA GLU A 420 -17.60 -3.65 -11.76
C GLU A 420 -16.52 -4.72 -11.51
N ARG A 421 -15.96 -4.76 -10.29
CA ARG A 421 -14.96 -5.76 -9.89
C ARG A 421 -15.59 -6.94 -9.18
N GLY A 422 -15.62 -8.08 -9.86
CA GLY A 422 -16.12 -9.34 -9.32
C GLY A 422 -17.63 -9.32 -9.16
N ARG A 423 -18.11 -9.67 -7.96
CA ARG A 423 -19.55 -9.69 -7.66
C ARG A 423 -20.11 -8.29 -7.39
N PRO A 424 -21.40 -8.04 -7.73
CA PRO A 424 -22.08 -6.78 -7.42
C PRO A 424 -22.07 -6.45 -5.91
N LEU A 425 -22.19 -5.16 -5.59
CA LEU A 425 -22.45 -4.71 -4.23
C LEU A 425 -23.85 -5.14 -3.81
N ASP A 426 -23.96 -5.79 -2.65
CA ASP A 426 -25.25 -6.16 -2.08
C ASP A 426 -25.93 -4.93 -1.48
N LEU A 427 -25.18 -4.01 -0.85
CA LEU A 427 -25.75 -2.81 -0.23
C LEU A 427 -24.72 -1.68 -0.10
N VAL A 428 -25.19 -0.46 -0.28
CA VAL A 428 -24.45 0.78 0.03
C VAL A 428 -25.10 1.44 1.25
N CYS A 429 -24.31 1.75 2.28
CA CYS A 429 -24.77 2.46 3.46
C CYS A 429 -24.01 3.78 3.60
N ALA A 430 -24.73 4.90 3.52
CA ALA A 430 -24.15 6.23 3.57
C ALA A 430 -24.85 7.07 4.66
N PRO A 431 -24.11 7.70 5.58
CA PRO A 431 -24.65 8.73 6.45
C PRO A 431 -25.24 9.89 5.63
N LEU A 432 -26.27 10.55 6.16
CA LEU A 432 -26.84 11.77 5.57
C LEU A 432 -25.81 12.92 5.45
N TRP A 433 -24.74 12.86 6.24
CA TRP A 433 -23.68 13.85 6.31
C TRP A 433 -23.14 14.20 4.91
N LEU A 434 -23.18 15.48 4.55
CA LEU A 434 -22.79 16.02 3.24
C LEU A 434 -23.47 15.36 2.03
N CYS A 435 -24.50 14.54 2.25
CA CYS A 435 -25.30 13.84 1.24
C CYS A 435 -24.48 12.92 0.31
N GLU A 436 -23.37 12.35 0.81
CA GLU A 436 -22.39 11.61 0.00
C GLU A 436 -23.00 10.43 -0.78
N GLY A 437 -24.03 9.78 -0.23
CA GLY A 437 -24.74 8.66 -0.86
C GLY A 437 -25.81 9.04 -1.88
N LEU A 438 -26.04 10.33 -2.15
CA LEU A 438 -27.18 10.80 -2.96
C LEU A 438 -27.24 10.15 -4.35
N ALA A 439 -26.13 10.21 -5.11
CA ALA A 439 -26.10 9.68 -6.47
C ALA A 439 -26.25 8.15 -6.51
N ALA A 440 -25.72 7.43 -5.51
CA ALA A 440 -25.93 5.98 -5.38
C ALA A 440 -27.40 5.62 -5.21
N GLY A 441 -28.15 6.44 -4.45
CA GLY A 441 -29.59 6.27 -4.26
C GLY A 441 -30.45 6.47 -5.52
N PHE A 442 -29.87 6.97 -6.61
CA PHE A 442 -30.55 7.10 -7.91
C PHE A 442 -30.28 5.94 -8.86
N ASP A 443 -29.35 5.04 -8.52
CA ASP A 443 -28.98 3.89 -9.32
C ASP A 443 -29.55 2.61 -8.72
N ASP A 444 -30.46 1.96 -9.46
CA ASP A 444 -31.11 0.72 -9.02
C ASP A 444 -30.16 -0.47 -8.90
N ARG A 445 -28.90 -0.37 -9.37
CA ARG A 445 -27.84 -1.34 -9.07
C ARG A 445 -27.45 -1.37 -7.59
N PHE A 446 -27.69 -0.28 -6.85
CA PHE A 446 -27.25 -0.12 -5.47
C PHE A 446 -28.45 -0.01 -4.51
N PRO A 447 -28.80 -1.08 -3.77
CA PRO A 447 -29.65 -0.95 -2.60
C PRO A 447 -28.98 0.02 -1.62
N THR A 448 -29.47 1.26 -1.55
CA THR A 448 -28.80 2.35 -0.81
C THR A 448 -29.60 2.70 0.43
N VAL A 449 -28.94 2.60 1.59
CA VAL A 449 -29.46 3.00 2.90
C VAL A 449 -28.86 4.35 3.29
N VAL A 450 -29.72 5.35 3.49
CA VAL A 450 -29.31 6.64 4.06
C VAL A 450 -29.44 6.56 5.58
N THR A 451 -28.32 6.66 6.29
CA THR A 451 -28.32 6.70 7.77
C THR A 451 -28.50 8.13 8.26
N LEU A 452 -29.58 8.38 9.00
CA LEU A 452 -29.84 9.66 9.62
C LEU A 452 -28.86 9.90 10.78
N MET A 453 -28.04 10.93 10.61
CA MET A 453 -27.21 11.52 11.65
C MET A 453 -27.84 12.84 12.12
N THR A 454 -27.16 13.58 12.98
CA THR A 454 -27.58 14.96 13.29
C THR A 454 -27.69 15.78 12.01
N CYS A 455 -28.90 16.19 11.67
CA CYS A 455 -29.15 16.88 10.41
C CYS A 455 -28.67 18.34 10.44
N MET A 456 -28.25 18.87 9.30
CA MET A 456 -27.73 20.23 9.19
C MET A 456 -28.74 21.29 9.63
N LYS A 457 -30.05 21.09 9.42
CA LYS A 457 -31.09 22.03 9.88
C LYS A 457 -31.16 22.13 11.40
N VAL A 458 -30.95 21.02 12.12
CA VAL A 458 -30.86 21.00 13.58
C VAL A 458 -29.60 21.74 14.05
N ILE A 459 -28.46 21.48 13.40
CA ILE A 459 -27.20 22.16 13.72
C ILE A 459 -27.34 23.66 13.48
N ALA A 460 -27.81 24.05 12.30
CA ALA A 460 -27.98 25.45 11.91
C ALA A 460 -28.90 26.19 12.89
N GLY A 461 -30.03 25.59 13.29
CA GLY A 461 -30.95 26.18 14.26
C GLY A 461 -30.36 26.42 15.66
N MET A 462 -29.20 25.84 15.97
CA MET A 462 -28.46 26.03 17.24
C MET A 462 -27.27 26.98 17.09
N GLN A 463 -26.97 27.46 15.89
CA GLN A 463 -25.87 28.40 15.60
C GLN A 463 -26.41 29.83 15.41
N SER A 464 -25.49 30.79 15.25
CA SER A 464 -25.81 32.20 14.98
C SER A 464 -26.61 32.40 13.69
N ALA A 465 -27.31 33.53 13.58
CA ALA A 465 -28.01 33.92 12.36
C ALA A 465 -27.07 33.93 11.13
N ASP A 466 -25.83 34.42 11.27
CA ASP A 466 -24.84 34.40 10.19
C ASP A 466 -24.53 32.99 9.66
N PHE A 467 -24.49 31.99 10.54
CA PHE A 467 -24.29 30.59 10.14
C PHE A 467 -25.51 30.05 9.39
N GLN A 468 -26.72 30.40 9.85
CA GLN A 468 -27.98 29.97 9.25
C GLN A 468 -28.21 30.58 7.87
N ASP A 469 -27.93 31.88 7.73
CA ASP A 469 -28.18 32.65 6.51
C ASP A 469 -27.10 32.44 5.42
N ASN A 470 -25.95 31.86 5.81
CA ASN A 470 -24.88 31.50 4.89
C ASN A 470 -25.44 30.70 3.68
N PRO A 471 -25.19 31.16 2.44
CA PRO A 471 -25.68 30.49 1.24
C PRO A 471 -25.33 29.00 1.16
N HIS A 472 -24.12 28.61 1.58
CA HIS A 472 -23.71 27.21 1.63
C HIS A 472 -24.57 26.40 2.60
N THR A 473 -24.78 26.90 3.83
CA THR A 473 -25.64 26.24 4.83
C THR A 473 -27.05 26.04 4.31
N ARG A 474 -27.68 27.09 3.73
CA ARG A 474 -29.05 27.00 3.21
C ARG A 474 -29.18 25.98 2.08
N GLN A 475 -28.23 25.99 1.15
CA GLN A 475 -28.23 25.02 0.05
C GLN A 475 -27.93 23.60 0.56
N LEU A 476 -27.06 23.43 1.56
CA LEU A 476 -26.78 22.12 2.15
C LEU A 476 -27.99 21.55 2.89
N VAL A 477 -28.76 22.38 3.60
CA VAL A 477 -30.05 21.98 4.19
C VAL A 477 -31.02 21.54 3.09
N ALA A 478 -31.09 22.25 1.96
CA ALA A 478 -31.91 21.85 0.82
C ALA A 478 -31.43 20.54 0.17
N LEU A 479 -30.12 20.31 0.12
CA LEU A 479 -29.54 19.05 -0.37
C LEU A 479 -29.87 17.87 0.54
N GLU A 480 -29.81 18.05 1.86
CA GLU A 480 -30.26 17.03 2.83
C GLU A 480 -31.74 16.72 2.66
N ASP A 481 -32.59 17.76 2.53
CA ASP A 481 -34.02 17.60 2.26
C ASP A 481 -34.28 16.76 1.01
N ALA A 482 -33.62 17.13 -0.09
CA ALA A 482 -33.71 16.41 -1.36
C ALA A 482 -33.25 14.95 -1.24
N THR A 483 -32.20 14.69 -0.45
CA THR A 483 -31.65 13.36 -0.19
C THR A 483 -32.61 12.49 0.64
N VAL A 484 -33.12 13.02 1.74
CA VAL A 484 -34.03 12.30 2.65
C VAL A 484 -35.34 11.93 1.95
N ARG A 485 -35.97 12.86 1.23
CA ARG A 485 -37.26 12.59 0.54
C ARG A 485 -37.12 11.54 -0.57
N ARG A 486 -35.96 11.50 -1.23
CA ARG A 486 -35.70 10.60 -2.35
C ARG A 486 -35.08 9.27 -1.92
N ALA A 487 -34.66 9.12 -0.66
CA ALA A 487 -34.09 7.88 -0.15
C ALA A 487 -35.07 6.71 -0.34
N GLY A 488 -34.56 5.59 -0.87
CA GLY A 488 -35.32 4.34 -1.00
C GLY A 488 -35.43 3.59 0.33
N HIS A 489 -34.40 3.70 1.16
CA HIS A 489 -34.31 3.09 2.49
C HIS A 489 -33.62 4.05 3.46
N ILE A 490 -34.17 4.16 4.67
CA ILE A 490 -33.67 5.05 5.71
C ILE A 490 -33.33 4.22 6.95
N HIS A 491 -32.13 4.43 7.47
CA HIS A 491 -31.73 3.92 8.78
C HIS A 491 -31.71 5.09 9.76
N ALA A 492 -32.46 5.00 10.85
CA ALA A 492 -32.40 5.98 11.92
C ALA A 492 -31.68 5.41 13.14
N ILE A 493 -30.72 6.17 13.68
CA ILE A 493 -29.92 5.75 14.84
C ILE A 493 -30.69 5.85 16.17
N SER A 494 -31.87 6.46 16.15
CA SER A 494 -32.79 6.63 17.26
C SER A 494 -34.19 6.93 16.73
N HIS A 495 -35.22 6.73 17.54
CA HIS A 495 -36.57 7.22 17.22
C HIS A 495 -36.60 8.75 17.18
N ALA A 496 -35.90 9.42 18.09
CA ALA A 496 -35.86 10.87 18.16
C ALA A 496 -35.34 11.53 16.86
N ILE A 497 -34.30 10.97 16.22
CA ILE A 497 -33.80 11.54 14.96
C ILE A 497 -34.75 11.26 13.79
N LEU A 498 -35.46 10.12 13.80
CA LEU A 498 -36.46 9.81 12.79
C LEU A 498 -37.63 10.80 12.87
N ASP A 499 -38.14 11.05 14.08
CA ASP A 499 -39.18 12.02 14.34
C ASP A 499 -38.75 13.42 13.89
N LYS A 500 -37.51 13.80 14.19
CA LYS A 500 -36.96 15.09 13.76
C LYS A 500 -36.84 15.19 12.24
N ALA A 501 -36.37 14.14 11.57
CA ALA A 501 -36.21 14.13 10.12
C ALA A 501 -37.56 14.13 9.38
N GLU A 502 -38.60 13.50 9.94
CA GLU A 502 -39.96 13.59 9.42
C GLU A 502 -40.46 15.04 9.46
N VAL A 503 -40.30 15.72 10.59
CA VAL A 503 -40.71 17.12 10.75
C VAL A 503 -39.88 18.07 9.88
N ASP A 504 -38.56 17.87 9.84
CA ASP A 504 -37.64 18.82 9.21
C ASP A 504 -37.56 18.69 7.70
N TYR A 505 -37.68 17.45 7.19
CA TYR A 505 -37.40 17.09 5.79
C TYR A 505 -38.49 16.23 5.13
N GLY A 506 -39.51 15.80 5.87
CA GLY A 506 -40.55 14.90 5.33
C GLY A 506 -40.07 13.47 5.10
N ALA A 507 -39.20 12.95 5.98
CA ALA A 507 -38.76 11.55 5.93
C ALA A 507 -39.95 10.58 5.94
N ASP A 508 -39.95 9.63 4.99
CA ASP A 508 -40.99 8.61 4.88
C ASP A 508 -40.72 7.44 5.85
N ARG A 509 -41.49 7.37 6.94
CA ARG A 509 -41.37 6.30 7.93
C ARG A 509 -41.58 4.90 7.36
N ALA A 510 -42.36 4.74 6.29
CA ALA A 510 -42.57 3.43 5.68
C ALA A 510 -41.29 2.87 5.01
N LYS A 511 -40.31 3.74 4.74
CA LYS A 511 -38.98 3.38 4.22
C LYS A 511 -37.92 3.30 5.31
N ALA A 512 -38.27 3.62 6.56
CA ALA A 512 -37.34 3.72 7.66
C ALA A 512 -37.34 2.47 8.55
N PHE A 513 -36.18 2.14 9.10
CA PHE A 513 -36.04 1.27 10.26
C PHE A 513 -35.13 1.95 11.30
N VAL A 514 -35.34 1.62 12.56
CA VAL A 514 -34.52 2.14 13.67
C VAL A 514 -33.58 1.03 14.13
N ALA A 515 -32.30 1.34 14.22
CA ALA A 515 -31.30 0.47 14.85
C ALA A 515 -30.28 1.35 15.57
N GLU A 516 -30.07 1.07 16.86
CA GLU A 516 -29.19 1.89 17.69
C GLU A 516 -27.71 1.68 17.35
N LEU A 517 -26.89 2.69 17.67
CA LEU A 517 -25.44 2.56 17.52
C LEU A 517 -24.85 1.68 18.62
N GLY A 518 -23.75 1.00 18.30
CA GLY A 518 -22.94 0.23 19.24
C GLY A 518 -21.45 0.46 19.04
N LEU A 519 -20.67 0.01 20.03
CA LEU A 519 -19.21 0.18 20.08
C LEU A 519 -18.53 -1.13 20.52
N ALA A 520 -17.35 -1.42 19.96
CA ALA A 520 -16.50 -2.49 20.45
C ALA A 520 -16.05 -2.24 21.90
N ASP A 521 -15.97 -3.29 22.71
CA ASP A 521 -15.63 -3.16 24.13
C ASP A 521 -14.13 -2.91 24.31
N ARG A 522 -13.80 -1.68 24.68
CA ARG A 522 -12.42 -1.24 24.91
C ARG A 522 -12.03 -1.27 26.39
N SER A 523 -12.98 -1.47 27.29
CA SER A 523 -12.73 -1.43 28.73
C SER A 523 -11.63 -2.39 29.24
N PRO A 524 -11.42 -3.60 28.66
CA PRO A 524 -10.35 -4.51 29.10
C PRO A 524 -8.93 -3.93 28.94
N ASN A 525 -8.75 -2.98 28.02
CA ASN A 525 -7.46 -2.38 27.70
C ASN A 525 -7.10 -1.21 28.65
N TYR A 526 -8.05 -0.67 29.40
CA TYR A 526 -7.85 0.50 30.26
C TYR A 526 -8.26 0.18 31.70
N ARG A 527 -7.26 -0.08 32.54
CA ARG A 527 -7.47 -0.34 33.97
C ARG A 527 -7.55 0.95 34.76
N ARG A 528 -8.45 0.99 35.75
CA ARG A 528 -8.52 2.07 36.74
C ARG A 528 -7.18 2.20 37.47
N THR A 529 -6.61 3.41 37.48
CA THR A 529 -5.34 3.71 38.17
C THR A 529 -5.56 4.50 39.46
N ARG A 530 -6.72 5.14 39.63
CA ARG A 530 -7.06 5.91 40.84
C ARG A 530 -7.42 4.99 42.03
N PRO A 531 -6.95 5.29 43.26
CA PRO A 531 -7.26 4.51 44.45
C PRO A 531 -8.76 4.43 44.74
N THR A 532 -9.20 3.27 45.27
CA THR A 532 -10.56 3.12 45.81
C THR A 532 -10.70 3.97 47.07
N GLY A 533 -11.71 4.84 47.14
CA GLY A 533 -11.93 5.75 48.27
C GLY A 533 -11.28 7.14 48.15
N GLY A 534 -10.67 7.47 47.00
CA GLY A 534 -10.21 8.82 46.69
C GLY A 534 -11.34 9.81 46.36
N ARG A 535 -11.00 10.97 45.76
CA ARG A 535 -11.99 11.95 45.29
C ARG A 535 -12.95 11.32 44.27
N VAL A 536 -14.24 11.63 44.39
CA VAL A 536 -15.28 11.20 43.44
C VAL A 536 -15.21 12.08 42.20
N ARG A 537 -14.87 11.50 41.05
CA ARG A 537 -14.68 12.24 39.80
C ARG A 537 -15.92 12.21 38.92
N VAL A 538 -16.43 13.39 38.60
CA VAL A 538 -17.48 13.62 37.61
C VAL A 538 -16.82 14.01 36.29
N LEU A 539 -17.04 13.21 35.24
CA LEU A 539 -16.46 13.41 33.92
C LEU A 539 -17.48 14.01 32.95
N PHE A 540 -17.05 15.05 32.25
CA PHE A 540 -17.70 15.63 31.08
C PHE A 540 -16.82 15.35 29.85
N VAL A 541 -17.42 14.88 28.75
CA VAL A 541 -16.71 14.64 27.48
C VAL A 541 -17.42 15.35 26.33
N GLY A 542 -16.69 16.23 25.64
CA GLY A 542 -17.19 16.94 24.46
C GLY A 542 -16.57 18.33 24.31
N ARG A 543 -16.79 18.95 23.14
CA ARG A 543 -16.43 20.36 22.93
C ARG A 543 -17.10 21.24 24.00
N LEU A 544 -16.36 22.21 24.52
CA LEU A 544 -16.91 23.19 25.46
C LEU A 544 -17.67 24.25 24.67
N GLU A 545 -18.94 23.97 24.39
CA GLU A 545 -19.86 24.80 23.61
C GLU A 545 -21.28 24.77 24.21
N VAL A 546 -22.11 25.75 23.87
CA VAL A 546 -23.49 25.89 24.37
C VAL A 546 -24.28 24.59 24.18
N ARG A 547 -24.23 24.00 22.99
CA ARG A 547 -25.00 22.78 22.70
C ARG A 547 -24.69 21.63 23.67
N LYS A 548 -23.44 21.49 24.11
CA LYS A 548 -22.99 20.43 25.03
C LYS A 548 -23.30 20.72 26.50
N GLY A 549 -23.82 21.92 26.83
CA GLY A 549 -24.22 22.29 28.18
C GLY A 549 -23.04 22.52 29.13
N ALA A 550 -21.88 22.91 28.62
CA ALA A 550 -20.70 23.17 29.45
C ALA A 550 -20.93 24.33 30.45
N ASP A 551 -21.77 25.31 30.08
CA ASP A 551 -22.29 26.35 30.96
C ASP A 551 -23.04 25.78 32.18
N LEU A 552 -23.98 24.87 31.94
CA LEU A 552 -24.77 24.23 33.00
C LEU A 552 -23.87 23.36 33.90
N PHE A 553 -22.97 22.58 33.29
CA PHE A 553 -22.05 21.72 34.02
C PHE A 553 -21.14 22.52 34.96
N LEU A 554 -20.53 23.61 34.47
CA LEU A 554 -19.62 24.44 35.27
C LEU A 554 -20.34 25.20 36.39
N ALA A 555 -21.55 25.72 36.12
CA ALA A 555 -22.36 26.38 37.14
C ALA A 555 -22.68 25.44 38.31
N VAL A 556 -22.95 24.17 38.02
CA VAL A 556 -23.22 23.13 39.02
C VAL A 556 -21.94 22.66 39.71
N ALA A 557 -20.84 22.49 38.97
CA ALA A 557 -19.54 22.06 39.51
C ALA A 557 -19.05 23.01 40.62
N ALA A 558 -19.15 24.32 40.44
CA ALA A 558 -18.75 25.31 41.44
C ALA A 558 -19.58 25.26 42.75
N ARG A 559 -20.85 24.83 42.66
CA ARG A 559 -21.73 24.68 43.83
C ARG A 559 -21.45 23.37 44.54
N LEU A 560 -21.43 22.26 43.80
CA LEU A 560 -21.24 20.93 44.36
C LEU A 560 -19.82 20.71 44.88
N ALA A 561 -18.80 21.35 44.32
CA ALA A 561 -17.46 21.33 44.89
C ALA A 561 -17.41 21.95 46.30
N ARG A 562 -18.28 22.92 46.62
CA ARG A 562 -18.39 23.49 47.97
C ARG A 562 -19.12 22.56 48.94
N GLU A 563 -20.17 21.88 48.45
CA GLU A 563 -20.97 20.94 49.24
C GLU A 563 -20.23 19.61 49.50
N PHE A 564 -19.46 19.13 48.51
CA PHE A 564 -18.71 17.87 48.54
C PHE A 564 -17.21 18.14 48.34
N PRO A 565 -16.42 18.28 49.43
CA PRO A 565 -14.98 18.54 49.34
C PRO A 565 -14.18 17.45 48.61
N THR A 566 -14.72 16.23 48.56
CA THR A 566 -14.13 15.09 47.85
C THR A 566 -14.54 15.02 46.38
N ALA A 567 -15.40 15.92 45.88
CA ALA A 567 -15.77 15.94 44.47
C ALA A 567 -14.69 16.61 43.61
N GLU A 568 -14.43 16.03 42.44
CA GLU A 568 -13.56 16.53 41.38
C GLU A 568 -14.34 16.51 40.06
N PHE A 569 -14.21 17.55 39.24
CA PHE A 569 -14.90 17.69 37.97
C PHE A 569 -13.85 17.79 36.86
N VAL A 570 -13.94 16.91 35.86
CA VAL A 570 -13.00 16.86 34.75
C VAL A 570 -13.75 17.10 33.45
N LEU A 571 -13.31 18.08 32.67
CA LEU A 571 -13.83 18.40 31.35
C LEU A 571 -12.81 18.01 30.28
N ALA A 572 -13.12 16.93 29.57
CA ALA A 572 -12.31 16.42 28.47
C ALA A 572 -12.87 16.85 27.11
N GLY A 573 -12.18 17.79 26.48
CA GLY A 573 -12.54 18.27 25.15
C GLY A 573 -11.98 19.65 24.83
N ARG A 574 -12.03 19.99 23.54
CA ARG A 574 -11.52 21.25 23.01
C ARG A 574 -12.32 22.42 23.60
N ASP A 575 -11.59 23.40 24.12
CA ASP A 575 -12.13 24.69 24.52
C ASP A 575 -12.39 25.55 23.28
N THR A 576 -13.55 26.19 23.19
CA THR A 576 -14.00 26.89 21.97
C THR A 576 -14.51 28.28 22.30
N GLY A 577 -14.45 29.20 21.32
CA GLY A 577 -15.12 30.50 21.41
C GLY A 577 -16.60 30.46 21.06
N ASN A 578 -17.17 29.27 20.77
CA ASN A 578 -18.59 29.10 20.45
C ASN A 578 -19.45 29.06 21.72
N THR A 579 -19.45 30.20 22.41
CA THR A 579 -20.17 30.44 23.67
C THR A 579 -21.08 31.66 23.51
N GLU A 580 -22.02 31.82 24.44
CA GLU A 580 -22.94 32.96 24.49
C GLU A 580 -22.24 34.33 24.64
N GLY A 581 -20.99 34.34 25.11
CA GLY A 581 -20.24 35.56 25.42
C GLY A 581 -19.01 35.82 24.53
N GLY A 582 -18.75 34.98 23.53
CA GLY A 582 -17.56 35.04 22.67
C GLY A 582 -16.23 34.70 23.37
N GLU A 583 -16.24 34.58 24.70
CA GLU A 583 -15.14 34.09 25.54
C GLU A 583 -15.29 32.59 25.80
N SER A 584 -14.18 31.86 25.90
CA SER A 584 -14.24 30.44 26.22
C SER A 584 -14.74 30.16 27.64
N TYR A 585 -15.40 29.01 27.85
CA TYR A 585 -15.93 28.67 29.18
C TYR A 585 -14.83 28.47 30.22
N ARG A 586 -13.66 28.01 29.82
CA ARG A 586 -12.50 27.90 30.70
C ARG A 586 -12.05 29.28 31.18
N GLN A 587 -11.84 30.23 30.26
CA GLN A 587 -11.39 31.58 30.59
C GLN A 587 -12.37 32.27 31.54
N ARG A 588 -13.67 32.15 31.25
CA ARG A 588 -14.73 32.67 32.12
C ARG A 588 -14.66 32.07 33.52
N PHE A 589 -14.58 30.73 33.62
CA PHE A 589 -14.56 30.04 34.91
C PHE A 589 -13.32 30.38 35.74
N GLU A 590 -12.14 30.41 35.13
CA GLU A 590 -10.89 30.80 35.79
C GLU A 590 -10.94 32.25 36.28
N ARG A 591 -11.50 33.18 35.49
CA ARG A 591 -11.69 34.57 35.90
C ARG A 591 -12.66 34.71 37.07
N GLU A 592 -13.83 34.07 37.00
CA GLU A 592 -14.88 34.13 38.03
C GLU A 592 -14.43 33.53 39.37
N HIS A 593 -13.42 32.65 39.35
CA HIS A 593 -12.95 31.92 40.51
C HIS A 593 -11.46 32.10 40.83
N VAL A 594 -10.83 33.17 40.32
CA VAL A 594 -9.38 33.45 40.50
C VAL A 594 -8.92 33.45 41.97
N GLY A 595 -9.80 33.81 42.91
CA GLY A 595 -9.52 33.82 44.35
C GLY A 595 -9.70 32.47 45.07
N ASN A 596 -10.11 31.40 44.37
CA ASN A 596 -10.46 30.11 44.97
C ASN A 596 -9.58 28.98 44.41
N SER A 597 -8.33 28.91 44.89
CA SER A 597 -7.34 27.94 44.41
C SER A 597 -7.74 26.47 44.61
N ASP A 598 -8.46 26.15 45.68
CA ASP A 598 -8.97 24.80 45.91
C ASP A 598 -10.02 24.39 44.85
N LEU A 599 -10.94 25.29 44.49
CA LEU A 599 -11.92 25.03 43.43
C LEU A 599 -11.24 24.87 42.06
N LEU A 600 -10.29 25.75 41.73
CA LEU A 600 -9.53 25.68 40.47
C LEU A 600 -8.72 24.39 40.35
N ASN A 601 -8.24 23.83 41.46
CA ASN A 601 -7.57 22.53 41.49
C ASN A 601 -8.53 21.32 41.40
N ARG A 602 -9.84 21.55 41.53
CA ARG A 602 -10.88 20.50 41.50
C ARG A 602 -11.74 20.54 40.24
N VAL A 603 -11.68 21.60 39.44
CA VAL A 603 -12.31 21.69 38.12
C VAL A 603 -11.21 21.71 37.07
N VAL A 604 -10.96 20.55 36.46
CA VAL A 604 -9.82 20.30 35.57
C VAL A 604 -10.27 20.35 34.12
N PHE A 605 -9.68 21.26 33.35
CA PHE A 605 -9.84 21.36 31.90
C PHE A 605 -8.66 20.68 31.22
N THR A 606 -8.89 19.51 30.59
CA THR A 606 -7.79 18.76 29.95
C THR A 606 -7.44 19.29 28.56
N GLY A 607 -8.37 19.99 27.92
CA GLY A 607 -8.29 20.31 26.50
C GLY A 607 -8.62 19.08 25.62
N MET A 608 -8.22 19.14 24.35
CA MET A 608 -8.35 18.01 23.44
C MET A 608 -7.34 16.93 23.83
N VAL A 609 -7.80 15.69 24.02
CA VAL A 609 -7.00 14.55 24.43
C VAL A 609 -6.99 13.48 23.34
N SER A 610 -5.98 12.62 23.34
CA SER A 610 -5.93 11.43 22.49
C SER A 610 -7.02 10.42 22.88
N GLU A 611 -7.29 9.45 22.00
CA GLU A 611 -8.28 8.41 22.27
C GLU A 611 -7.91 7.53 23.48
N ASP A 612 -6.63 7.20 23.64
CA ASP A 612 -6.13 6.43 24.80
C ASP A 612 -6.31 7.21 26.11
N GLU A 613 -6.04 8.52 26.10
CA GLU A 613 -6.27 9.38 27.26
C GLU A 613 -7.76 9.50 27.57
N LEU A 614 -8.61 9.62 26.55
CA LEU A 614 -10.07 9.65 26.71
C LEU A 614 -10.60 8.39 27.41
N PHE A 615 -10.19 7.20 26.95
CA PHE A 615 -10.60 5.95 27.59
C PHE A 615 -10.00 5.78 28.99
N SER A 616 -8.78 6.31 29.21
CA SER A 616 -8.21 6.41 30.55
C SER A 616 -9.01 7.34 31.47
N HIS A 617 -9.62 8.41 30.95
CA HIS A 617 -10.53 9.27 31.71
C HIS A 617 -11.80 8.53 32.10
N TYR A 618 -12.43 7.78 31.20
CA TYR A 618 -13.60 6.96 31.52
C TYR A 618 -13.27 5.91 32.58
N ALA A 619 -12.15 5.17 32.44
CA ALA A 619 -11.71 4.16 33.40
C ALA A 619 -11.45 4.72 34.82
N ASN A 620 -11.20 6.02 34.94
CA ASN A 620 -10.85 6.71 36.18
C ASN A 620 -11.96 7.62 36.73
N ALA A 621 -13.09 7.72 36.03
CA ALA A 621 -14.26 8.46 36.48
C ALA A 621 -15.12 7.63 37.43
N ASP A 622 -15.98 8.30 38.19
CA ASP A 622 -16.96 7.66 39.09
C ASP A 622 -18.41 8.01 38.68
N VAL A 623 -18.60 9.11 37.94
CA VAL A 623 -19.88 9.55 37.35
C VAL A 623 -19.59 10.19 36.00
N PHE A 624 -20.42 9.93 35.00
CA PHE A 624 -20.41 10.68 33.73
C PHE A 624 -21.61 11.63 33.68
N CYS A 625 -21.37 12.89 33.29
CA CYS A 625 -22.43 13.87 33.17
C CYS A 625 -22.19 14.76 31.96
N LEU A 626 -23.16 14.75 31.05
CA LEU A 626 -23.18 15.61 29.88
C LEU A 626 -24.58 16.22 29.74
N PRO A 627 -24.81 17.44 30.27
CA PRO A 627 -26.11 18.11 30.19
C PRO A 627 -26.32 18.74 28.79
N SER A 628 -26.08 17.97 27.73
CA SER A 628 -26.22 18.43 26.34
C SER A 628 -27.67 18.81 26.07
N ARG A 629 -27.88 19.96 25.41
CA ARG A 629 -29.21 20.42 25.01
C ARG A 629 -29.81 19.53 23.93
N TYR A 630 -28.97 18.89 23.13
CA TYR A 630 -29.40 17.93 22.11
C TYR A 630 -28.28 16.98 21.69
N GLU A 631 -28.59 15.69 21.66
CA GLU A 631 -27.82 14.65 20.98
C GLU A 631 -28.75 13.80 20.13
N SER A 632 -28.33 13.46 18.91
CA SER A 632 -29.13 12.56 18.03
C SER A 632 -29.14 11.12 18.53
N PHE A 633 -28.08 10.71 19.26
CA PHE A 633 -27.99 9.41 19.92
C PHE A 633 -27.22 9.53 21.24
N GLY A 634 -25.96 9.97 21.15
CA GLY A 634 -25.10 10.20 22.31
C GLY A 634 -24.12 9.05 22.59
N LEU A 635 -23.23 8.75 21.64
CA LEU A 635 -22.20 7.70 21.77
C LEU A 635 -21.35 7.83 23.05
N VAL A 636 -21.10 9.04 23.51
CA VAL A 636 -20.36 9.30 24.76
C VAL A 636 -21.03 8.72 26.02
N PHE A 637 -22.36 8.60 26.02
CA PHE A 637 -23.07 7.89 27.09
C PHE A 637 -22.84 6.38 27.01
N VAL A 638 -22.83 5.83 25.80
CA VAL A 638 -22.52 4.41 25.57
C VAL A 638 -21.07 4.10 25.96
N GLU A 639 -20.12 4.98 25.64
CA GLU A 639 -18.73 4.90 26.10
C GLU A 639 -18.64 4.90 27.63
N ALA A 640 -19.34 5.81 28.31
CA ALA A 640 -19.39 5.83 29.77
C ALA A 640 -20.01 4.53 30.34
N MET A 641 -21.07 4.02 29.72
CA MET A 641 -21.74 2.80 30.13
C MET A 641 -20.88 1.54 29.93
N MET A 642 -20.05 1.51 28.89
CA MET A 642 -19.05 0.46 28.64
C MET A 642 -18.07 0.33 29.82
N PHE A 643 -17.68 1.45 30.44
CA PHE A 643 -16.85 1.49 31.65
C PHE A 643 -17.66 1.32 32.95
N GLY A 644 -18.96 1.07 32.87
CA GLY A 644 -19.83 0.88 34.03
C GLY A 644 -20.01 2.15 34.86
N LEU A 645 -20.09 3.33 34.21
CA LEU A 645 -20.35 4.58 34.90
C LEU A 645 -21.86 4.86 35.01
N PRO A 646 -22.35 5.38 36.16
CA PRO A 646 -23.65 6.04 36.19
C PRO A 646 -23.63 7.29 35.30
N VAL A 647 -24.71 7.53 34.56
CA VAL A 647 -24.78 8.60 33.55
C VAL A 647 -25.84 9.66 33.88
N VAL A 648 -25.53 10.94 33.64
CA VAL A 648 -26.49 12.05 33.76
C VAL A 648 -26.56 12.78 32.43
N GLY A 649 -27.75 12.84 31.84
CA GLY A 649 -28.03 13.53 30.58
C GLY A 649 -29.33 14.29 30.64
N VAL A 650 -29.69 14.99 29.57
CA VAL A 650 -30.94 15.76 29.48
C VAL A 650 -32.02 14.91 28.83
N ARG A 651 -33.29 15.12 29.22
CA ARG A 651 -34.46 14.54 28.57
C ARG A 651 -34.74 15.18 27.20
N ALA A 652 -33.81 15.01 26.26
CA ALA A 652 -33.89 15.56 24.91
C ALA A 652 -33.18 14.65 23.90
N GLY A 653 -33.67 14.63 22.65
CA GLY A 653 -33.06 13.85 21.56
C GLY A 653 -32.96 12.35 21.88
N GLY A 654 -31.92 11.69 21.34
CA GLY A 654 -31.70 10.25 21.52
C GLY A 654 -31.22 9.82 22.91
N MET A 655 -30.89 10.77 23.80
CA MET A 655 -30.45 10.44 25.17
C MET A 655 -31.53 9.70 25.96
N THR A 656 -32.80 9.96 25.68
CA THR A 656 -33.95 9.30 26.33
C THR A 656 -34.06 7.81 25.97
N GLU A 657 -33.41 7.38 24.88
CA GLU A 657 -33.38 5.99 24.43
C GLU A 657 -32.15 5.25 24.97
N VAL A 658 -31.08 5.98 25.32
CA VAL A 658 -29.83 5.44 25.86
C VAL A 658 -29.85 5.34 27.39
N ILE A 659 -30.45 6.32 28.09
CA ILE A 659 -30.45 6.41 29.55
C ILE A 659 -31.79 5.91 30.11
N ALA A 660 -31.72 4.87 30.96
CA ALA A 660 -32.84 4.40 31.76
C ALA A 660 -32.92 5.22 33.05
N ASP A 661 -33.78 6.25 33.04
CA ASP A 661 -33.95 7.20 34.14
C ASP A 661 -34.31 6.52 35.46
N GLY A 662 -33.53 6.78 36.51
CA GLY A 662 -33.68 6.17 37.81
C GLY A 662 -33.11 4.74 37.95
N GLU A 663 -32.58 4.15 36.87
CA GLU A 663 -32.02 2.78 36.88
C GLU A 663 -30.50 2.75 36.67
N ASN A 664 -30.00 3.38 35.62
CA ASN A 664 -28.56 3.48 35.35
C ASN A 664 -28.05 4.92 35.35
N GLY A 665 -28.96 5.88 35.46
CA GLY A 665 -28.67 7.30 35.33
C GLY A 665 -29.87 8.18 35.61
N TYR A 666 -29.73 9.47 35.31
CA TYR A 666 -30.78 10.46 35.44
C TYR A 666 -30.96 11.26 34.15
N LEU A 667 -32.22 11.50 33.78
CA LEU A 667 -32.63 12.40 32.70
C LEU A 667 -33.15 13.72 33.28
N THR A 668 -32.35 14.76 33.18
CA THR A 668 -32.60 16.11 33.72
C THR A 668 -33.49 16.94 32.80
N THR A 669 -34.04 18.04 33.34
CA THR A 669 -34.87 18.97 32.55
C THR A 669 -33.97 19.82 31.65
N PRO A 670 -34.32 20.04 30.36
CA PRO A 670 -33.57 20.93 29.47
C PRO A 670 -33.40 22.34 30.06
N ASP A 671 -32.20 22.92 29.88
CA ASP A 671 -31.84 24.27 30.33
C ASP A 671 -32.00 24.55 31.84
N ASP A 672 -32.11 23.52 32.67
CA ASP A 672 -32.28 23.64 34.12
C ASP A 672 -31.07 23.11 34.89
N ALA A 673 -30.18 24.02 35.28
CA ALA A 673 -29.02 23.71 36.13
C ALA A 673 -29.42 23.09 37.49
N GLY A 674 -30.60 23.41 38.02
CA GLY A 674 -31.08 22.88 39.31
C GLY A 674 -31.37 21.38 39.26
N SER A 675 -31.95 20.89 38.16
CA SER A 675 -32.15 19.45 37.95
C SER A 675 -30.82 18.69 37.75
N VAL A 676 -29.85 19.28 37.05
CA VAL A 676 -28.48 18.73 36.92
C VAL A 676 -27.79 18.65 38.27
N GLU A 677 -27.89 19.72 39.08
CA GLU A 677 -27.38 19.77 40.45
C GLU A 677 -27.98 18.68 41.33
N SER A 678 -29.30 18.47 41.25
CA SER A 678 -30.01 17.46 42.03
C SER A 678 -29.60 16.04 41.66
N ALA A 679 -29.47 15.74 40.37
CA ALA A 679 -29.02 14.44 39.88
C ALA A 679 -27.58 14.13 40.30
N LEU A 680 -26.67 15.09 40.13
CA LEU A 680 -25.27 14.94 40.54
C LEU A 680 -25.13 14.84 42.06
N ARG A 681 -25.89 15.64 42.84
CA ARG A 681 -25.93 15.54 44.31
C ARG A 681 -26.34 14.14 44.77
N ALA A 682 -27.39 13.57 44.18
CA ALA A 682 -27.86 12.23 44.52
C ALA A 682 -26.77 11.17 44.29
N LEU A 683 -26.02 11.28 43.18
CA LEU A 683 -24.92 10.37 42.90
C LEU A 683 -23.70 10.64 43.78
N LEU A 684 -23.34 11.89 44.07
CA LEU A 684 -22.19 12.22 44.93
C LEU A 684 -22.41 11.77 46.39
N ALA A 685 -23.64 11.89 46.89
CA ALA A 685 -24.00 11.55 48.27
C ALA A 685 -24.07 10.03 48.55
N ASP A 686 -24.32 9.19 47.53
CA ASP A 686 -24.64 7.78 47.72
C ASP A 686 -23.71 6.84 46.90
N PRO A 687 -22.64 6.30 47.52
CA PRO A 687 -21.73 5.37 46.86
C PRO A 687 -22.38 4.05 46.42
N ALA A 688 -23.40 3.56 47.15
CA ALA A 688 -24.08 2.31 46.83
C ALA A 688 -24.90 2.47 45.55
N ARG A 689 -25.62 3.60 45.43
CA ARG A 689 -26.33 3.99 44.21
C ARG A 689 -25.40 4.15 43.02
N ARG A 690 -24.24 4.82 43.17
CA ARG A 690 -23.25 4.90 42.08
C ARG A 690 -22.81 3.52 41.60
N ALA A 691 -22.52 2.62 42.51
CA ALA A 691 -22.08 1.26 42.18
C ALA A 691 -23.20 0.44 41.51
N GLU A 692 -24.44 0.57 41.97
CA GLU A 692 -25.59 -0.08 41.35
C GLU A 692 -25.87 0.43 39.94
N PHE A 693 -25.97 1.76 39.78
CA PHE A 693 -26.21 2.38 38.48
C PHE A 693 -25.07 2.06 37.51
N GLY A 694 -23.82 2.03 37.99
CA GLY A 694 -22.69 1.60 37.19
C GLY A 694 -22.78 0.17 36.69
N ARG A 695 -23.17 -0.79 37.54
CA ARG A 695 -23.43 -2.18 37.13
C ARG A 695 -24.58 -2.27 36.11
N ARG A 696 -25.64 -1.48 36.30
CA ARG A 696 -26.77 -1.41 35.34
C ARG A 696 -26.34 -0.83 34.00
N SER A 697 -25.55 0.24 34.00
CA SER A 697 -24.97 0.83 32.79
C SER A 697 -24.16 -0.21 32.00
N ARG A 698 -23.31 -0.98 32.67
CA ARG A 698 -22.53 -2.04 32.02
C ARG A 698 -23.42 -3.12 31.40
N ALA A 699 -24.41 -3.60 32.15
CA ALA A 699 -25.35 -4.61 31.65
C ALA A 699 -26.18 -4.12 30.45
N ILE A 700 -26.60 -2.85 30.45
CA ILE A 700 -27.32 -2.26 29.31
C ILE A 700 -26.40 -2.14 28.09
N TYR A 701 -25.14 -1.70 28.28
CA TYR A 701 -24.15 -1.66 27.20
C TYR A 701 -23.98 -3.04 26.54
N GLU A 702 -23.72 -4.08 27.33
CA GLU A 702 -23.50 -5.43 26.81
C GLU A 702 -24.72 -5.95 26.03
N ALA A 703 -25.93 -5.71 26.56
CA ALA A 703 -27.18 -6.21 26.00
C ALA A 703 -27.70 -5.42 24.79
N LYS A 704 -27.35 -4.14 24.65
CA LYS A 704 -27.94 -3.24 23.63
C LYS A 704 -26.95 -2.54 22.72
N PHE A 705 -25.76 -2.19 23.21
CA PHE A 705 -24.87 -1.23 22.56
C PHE A 705 -23.46 -1.78 22.31
N SER A 706 -23.25 -3.09 22.49
CA SER A 706 -22.02 -3.75 22.06
C SER A 706 -22.01 -3.88 20.52
N ALA A 707 -20.82 -3.80 19.92
CA ALA A 707 -20.69 -3.95 18.47
C ALA A 707 -21.34 -5.23 17.92
N PRO A 708 -21.18 -6.43 18.52
CA PRO A 708 -21.86 -7.64 18.02
C PRO A 708 -23.39 -7.51 17.96
N VAL A 709 -24.01 -6.86 18.96
CA VAL A 709 -25.47 -6.65 19.00
C VAL A 709 -25.91 -5.67 17.90
N MET A 710 -25.16 -4.58 17.70
CA MET A 710 -25.42 -3.64 16.60
C MET A 710 -25.32 -4.33 15.23
N ILE A 711 -24.27 -5.13 15.00
CA ILE A 711 -24.04 -5.81 13.73
C ILE A 711 -25.16 -6.81 13.43
N ASP A 712 -25.58 -7.63 14.39
CA ASP A 712 -26.69 -8.60 14.20
C ASP A 712 -28.02 -7.92 13.82
N ARG A 713 -28.36 -6.81 14.52
CA ARG A 713 -29.57 -6.02 14.21
C ARG A 713 -29.51 -5.42 12.81
N LEU A 714 -28.38 -4.80 12.46
CA LEU A 714 -28.19 -4.17 11.16
C LEU A 714 -28.10 -5.19 10.03
N GLU A 715 -27.46 -6.33 10.23
CA GLU A 715 -27.40 -7.41 9.24
C GLU A 715 -28.82 -7.89 8.91
N THR A 716 -29.65 -8.12 9.93
CA THR A 716 -31.05 -8.50 9.76
C THR A 716 -31.83 -7.45 8.96
N ALA A 717 -31.64 -6.16 9.26
CA ALA A 717 -32.28 -5.07 8.53
C ALA A 717 -31.78 -4.96 7.07
N PHE A 718 -30.47 -5.02 6.86
CA PHE A 718 -29.83 -4.97 5.54
C PHE A 718 -30.29 -6.11 4.65
N ARG A 719 -30.36 -7.35 5.17
CA ARG A 719 -30.89 -8.49 4.40
C ARG A 719 -32.34 -8.26 3.95
N ARG A 720 -33.19 -7.66 4.78
CA ARG A 720 -34.57 -7.29 4.39
C ARG A 720 -34.59 -6.21 3.32
N VAL A 721 -33.73 -5.19 3.44
CA VAL A 721 -33.57 -4.14 2.42
C VAL A 721 -33.16 -4.74 1.08
N ILE A 722 -32.14 -5.61 1.07
CA ILE A 722 -31.62 -6.27 -0.13
C ILE A 722 -32.74 -7.08 -0.83
N VAL A 723 -33.43 -7.95 -0.08
CA VAL A 723 -34.52 -8.76 -0.64
C VAL A 723 -35.66 -7.89 -1.18
N GLY A 724 -36.04 -6.84 -0.43
CA GLY A 724 -37.09 -5.90 -0.84
C GLY A 724 -36.72 -5.10 -2.09
N HIS A 725 -35.46 -4.69 -2.22
CA HIS A 725 -34.94 -3.96 -3.38
C HIS A 725 -34.93 -4.84 -4.64
N LEU A 726 -34.36 -6.05 -4.55
CA LEU A 726 -34.29 -7.01 -5.66
C LEU A 726 -35.68 -7.42 -6.18
N SER A 727 -36.69 -7.42 -5.30
CA SER A 727 -38.07 -7.74 -5.71
C SER A 727 -38.72 -6.61 -6.53
N ARG A 728 -38.25 -5.36 -6.40
CA ARG A 728 -38.81 -4.17 -7.06
C ARG A 728 -38.12 -3.82 -8.37
N THR A 729 -36.87 -4.22 -8.57
CA THR A 729 -36.02 -3.83 -9.72
C THR A 729 -36.22 -4.67 -10.99
N SER A 730 -37.35 -5.38 -11.10
CA SER A 730 -37.71 -6.12 -12.30
C SER A 730 -38.40 -5.21 -13.33
N ALA A 731 -37.72 -4.99 -14.48
CA ALA A 731 -38.22 -4.51 -15.79
C ALA A 731 -37.89 -3.06 -16.24
N GLY A 732 -37.35 -2.98 -17.46
CA GLY A 732 -37.48 -1.90 -18.47
C GLY A 732 -37.44 -0.43 -18.01
N GLY A 733 -36.24 0.17 -17.97
CA GLY A 733 -36.06 1.61 -17.76
C GLY A 733 -34.81 2.15 -18.48
N ALA A 734 -34.62 3.47 -18.47
CA ALA A 734 -33.44 4.13 -19.04
C ALA A 734 -32.13 3.57 -18.45
N PRO A 735 -31.00 3.60 -19.18
CA PRO A 735 -29.69 3.17 -18.66
C PRO A 735 -29.39 3.83 -17.30
N PRO A 736 -28.69 3.13 -16.38
CA PRO A 736 -28.41 3.64 -15.03
C PRO A 736 -27.86 5.08 -15.04
N LEU A 737 -26.86 5.37 -15.88
CA LEU A 737 -26.22 6.67 -15.95
C LEU A 737 -27.17 7.80 -16.38
N GLU A 738 -28.03 7.56 -17.37
CA GLU A 738 -28.99 8.56 -17.86
C GLU A 738 -30.00 8.91 -16.76
N ARG A 739 -30.46 7.90 -16.01
CA ARG A 739 -31.39 8.07 -14.89
C ARG A 739 -30.76 8.84 -13.74
N VAL A 740 -29.53 8.49 -13.37
CA VAL A 740 -28.78 9.17 -12.30
C VAL A 740 -28.52 10.61 -12.70
N SER A 741 -28.11 10.88 -13.94
CA SER A 741 -27.88 12.24 -14.44
C SER A 741 -29.14 13.11 -14.36
N ARG A 742 -30.26 12.61 -14.88
CA ARG A 742 -31.54 13.33 -14.83
C ARG A 742 -31.96 13.68 -13.40
N ARG A 743 -31.93 12.70 -12.49
CA ARG A 743 -32.30 12.92 -11.08
C ARG A 743 -31.34 13.86 -10.36
N LEU A 744 -30.05 13.78 -10.68
CA LEU A 744 -29.05 14.71 -10.13
C LEU A 744 -29.28 16.13 -10.64
N ALA A 745 -29.61 16.30 -11.92
CA ALA A 745 -29.95 17.60 -12.49
C ALA A 745 -31.16 18.24 -11.79
N ASP A 746 -32.22 17.46 -11.53
CA ASP A 746 -33.39 17.93 -10.77
C ASP A 746 -32.98 18.44 -9.38
N VAL A 747 -32.14 17.69 -8.65
CA VAL A 747 -31.64 18.11 -7.34
C VAL A 747 -30.79 19.38 -7.44
N ILE A 748 -29.91 19.49 -8.44
CA ILE A 748 -29.09 20.69 -8.63
C ILE A 748 -29.99 21.90 -8.87
N THR A 749 -31.01 21.79 -9.72
CA THR A 749 -31.98 22.86 -9.93
C THR A 749 -32.72 23.22 -8.64
N ASP A 750 -33.27 22.24 -7.93
CA ASP A 750 -34.05 22.44 -6.70
C ASP A 750 -33.23 23.11 -5.58
N THR A 751 -31.95 22.72 -5.44
CA THR A 751 -31.11 23.12 -4.31
C THR A 751 -30.32 24.41 -4.55
N THR A 752 -30.00 24.73 -5.80
CA THR A 752 -29.11 25.86 -6.14
C THR A 752 -29.83 27.01 -6.85
N GLY A 753 -31.00 26.74 -7.45
CA GLY A 753 -31.76 27.72 -8.23
C GLY A 753 -31.19 28.00 -9.62
N ILE A 754 -30.16 27.28 -10.08
CA ILE A 754 -29.68 27.42 -11.47
C ILE A 754 -30.68 26.81 -12.46
N VAL A 755 -30.77 27.40 -13.66
CA VAL A 755 -31.71 26.97 -14.70
C VAL A 755 -31.51 25.49 -15.10
N ALA A 756 -32.59 24.80 -15.41
CA ALA A 756 -32.60 23.35 -15.67
C ALA A 756 -31.57 22.90 -16.72
N ASP A 757 -31.45 23.62 -17.84
CA ASP A 757 -30.47 23.28 -18.88
C ASP A 757 -29.01 23.37 -18.38
N ARG A 758 -28.71 24.30 -17.48
CA ARG A 758 -27.39 24.44 -16.85
C ARG A 758 -27.15 23.31 -15.85
N ALA A 759 -28.16 22.96 -15.06
CA ALA A 759 -28.10 21.84 -14.12
C ALA A 759 -27.93 20.48 -14.83
N ALA A 760 -28.60 20.26 -15.97
CA ALA A 760 -28.46 19.05 -16.78
C ALA A 760 -27.01 18.87 -17.28
N ARG A 761 -26.42 19.93 -17.87
CA ARG A 761 -25.01 19.90 -18.28
C ARG A 761 -24.06 19.69 -17.10
N ALA A 762 -24.34 20.30 -15.94
CA ALA A 762 -23.56 20.08 -14.73
C ALA A 762 -23.60 18.61 -14.28
N ALA A 763 -24.79 18.00 -14.26
CA ALA A 763 -24.97 16.59 -13.89
C ALA A 763 -24.25 15.65 -14.86
N ASP A 764 -24.38 15.87 -16.17
CA ASP A 764 -23.67 15.07 -17.18
C ASP A 764 -22.14 15.16 -17.01
N ARG A 765 -21.60 16.37 -16.83
CA ARG A 765 -20.15 16.56 -16.59
C ARG A 765 -19.68 15.96 -15.27
N LEU A 766 -20.50 16.03 -14.21
CA LEU A 766 -20.20 15.39 -12.93
C LEU A 766 -20.16 13.85 -13.08
N LEU A 767 -21.03 13.27 -13.88
CA LEU A 767 -21.15 11.82 -14.01
C LEU A 767 -20.33 11.22 -15.17
N ASP A 768 -19.68 12.04 -16.00
CA ASP A 768 -18.75 11.55 -17.00
C ASP A 768 -17.51 10.95 -16.32
N ALA A 769 -17.33 9.64 -16.45
CA ALA A 769 -16.19 8.91 -15.91
C ALA A 769 -14.87 9.28 -16.62
N ASN A 770 -14.93 9.87 -17.82
CA ASN A 770 -13.77 10.41 -18.53
C ASN A 770 -13.42 11.82 -18.04
N CYS A 771 -14.33 12.50 -17.33
CA CYS A 771 -14.09 13.78 -16.64
C CYS A 771 -13.53 13.57 -15.22
N PHE A 772 -12.59 12.63 -15.06
CA PHE A 772 -11.75 12.58 -13.86
C PHE A 772 -10.88 13.85 -13.81
N PRO A 773 -10.84 14.56 -12.68
CA PRO A 773 -10.21 15.86 -12.68
C PRO A 773 -8.71 15.77 -12.67
N VAL A 774 -8.13 16.63 -13.47
CA VAL A 774 -7.01 17.41 -13.01
C VAL A 774 -7.63 18.79 -12.74
N ASP A 775 -7.57 19.33 -11.52
CA ASP A 775 -7.75 20.79 -11.34
C ASP A 775 -6.83 21.41 -12.37
N PRO A 776 -7.32 22.09 -13.40
CA PRO A 776 -6.43 22.49 -14.49
C PRO A 776 -5.30 23.37 -13.99
N LEU A 777 -5.51 24.13 -12.92
CA LEU A 777 -4.48 24.93 -12.27
C LEU A 777 -3.51 24.06 -11.47
N LEU A 778 -3.97 23.17 -10.59
CA LEU A 778 -3.08 22.26 -9.85
C LEU A 778 -2.38 21.25 -10.76
N ALA A 779 -3.04 20.79 -11.82
CA ALA A 779 -2.52 19.94 -12.88
C ALA A 779 -1.37 20.59 -13.60
N LEU A 780 -1.60 21.84 -14.02
CA LEU A 780 -0.63 22.64 -14.71
C LEU A 780 0.52 22.96 -13.76
N ARG A 781 0.23 23.26 -12.48
CA ARG A 781 1.23 23.47 -11.42
C ARG A 781 2.06 22.21 -11.14
N ARG A 782 1.44 21.04 -10.99
CA ARG A 782 2.09 19.74 -10.82
C ARG A 782 2.94 19.42 -12.04
N ALA A 783 2.41 19.63 -13.24
CA ALA A 783 3.13 19.44 -14.48
C ALA A 783 4.34 20.39 -14.58
N TRP A 784 4.22 21.64 -14.09
CA TRP A 784 5.24 22.67 -14.22
C TRP A 784 6.59 22.30 -13.60
N GLY A 785 6.61 21.44 -12.58
CA GLY A 785 7.84 20.91 -11.96
C GLY A 785 8.40 19.63 -12.59
N LEU A 786 7.68 18.98 -13.51
CA LEU A 786 8.08 17.70 -14.10
C LEU A 786 9.22 17.86 -15.12
N PRO A 787 10.05 16.82 -15.38
CA PRO A 787 10.98 16.80 -16.52
C PRO A 787 10.28 17.08 -17.86
N GLN A 788 11.00 17.58 -18.89
CA GLN A 788 10.40 18.05 -20.15
C GLN A 788 9.45 17.03 -20.82
N GLU A 789 9.86 15.77 -20.89
CA GLU A 789 9.05 14.71 -21.51
C GLU A 789 7.76 14.44 -20.72
N GLU A 790 7.87 14.36 -19.39
CA GLU A 790 6.74 14.18 -18.48
C GLU A 790 5.81 15.40 -18.47
N PHE A 791 6.36 16.61 -18.61
CA PHE A 791 5.61 17.85 -18.79
C PHE A 791 4.77 17.79 -20.08
N ILE A 792 5.35 17.38 -21.21
CA ILE A 792 4.62 17.23 -22.49
C ILE A 792 3.49 16.21 -22.34
N VAL A 793 3.78 15.05 -21.75
CA VAL A 793 2.79 13.98 -21.51
C VAL A 793 1.65 14.48 -20.62
N ALA A 794 1.96 15.21 -19.55
CA ALA A 794 0.97 15.76 -18.64
C ALA A 794 0.06 16.79 -19.34
N ASN A 795 0.63 17.70 -20.13
CA ASN A 795 -0.14 18.73 -20.85
C ASN A 795 -0.99 18.15 -21.99
N TYR A 796 -0.52 17.10 -22.69
CA TYR A 796 -1.34 16.39 -23.70
C TYR A 796 -2.55 15.71 -23.07
N ARG A 797 -2.37 15.07 -21.91
CA ARG A 797 -3.50 14.49 -21.18
C ARG A 797 -4.46 15.55 -20.68
N LEU A 798 -3.92 16.66 -20.16
CA LEU A 798 -4.70 17.76 -19.60
C LEU A 798 -5.56 18.47 -20.65
N PHE A 799 -4.97 18.87 -21.78
CA PHE A 799 -5.66 19.72 -22.76
C PHE A 799 -6.27 18.97 -23.94
N LEU A 800 -5.74 17.78 -24.28
CA LEU A 800 -6.15 17.03 -25.46
C LEU A 800 -6.78 15.67 -25.12
N GLY A 801 -6.82 15.28 -23.85
CA GLY A 801 -7.42 14.02 -23.41
C GLY A 801 -6.74 12.76 -23.95
N ARG A 802 -5.50 12.86 -24.43
CA ARG A 802 -4.75 11.74 -25.04
C ARG A 802 -3.27 11.75 -24.63
N LYS A 803 -2.58 10.62 -24.83
CA LYS A 803 -1.10 10.59 -24.74
C LYS A 803 -0.47 11.17 -26.03
N PRO A 804 0.72 11.82 -25.94
CA PRO A 804 1.49 12.19 -27.11
C PRO A 804 2.03 10.94 -27.82
N THR A 805 2.17 11.00 -29.14
CA THR A 805 2.88 10.01 -29.96
C THR A 805 4.39 10.23 -29.88
N SER A 806 5.21 9.27 -30.34
CA SER A 806 6.66 9.45 -30.41
C SER A 806 7.07 10.67 -31.25
N LYS A 807 6.31 10.99 -32.30
CA LYS A 807 6.53 12.20 -33.12
C LYS A 807 6.16 13.48 -32.38
N ASP A 808 5.09 13.47 -31.58
CA ASP A 808 4.73 14.61 -30.72
C ASP A 808 5.87 14.89 -29.72
N LEU A 809 6.42 13.85 -29.08
CA LEU A 809 7.53 14.00 -28.13
C LEU A 809 8.80 14.53 -28.80
N GLU A 810 9.19 13.98 -29.96
CA GLU A 810 10.35 14.47 -30.72
C GLU A 810 10.19 15.94 -31.15
N PHE A 811 8.98 16.32 -31.58
CA PHE A 811 8.64 17.69 -31.98
C PHE A 811 8.81 18.66 -30.81
N TRP A 812 8.14 18.42 -29.68
CA TRP A 812 8.21 19.32 -28.52
C TRP A 812 9.58 19.34 -27.85
N ALA A 813 10.31 18.22 -27.85
CA ALA A 813 11.72 18.21 -27.44
C ALA A 813 12.59 19.08 -28.38
N GLY A 814 12.25 19.13 -29.68
CA GLY A 814 12.81 20.06 -30.64
C GLY A 814 12.53 21.53 -30.29
N GLU A 815 11.28 21.86 -29.96
CA GLU A 815 10.87 23.22 -29.57
C GLU A 815 11.57 23.71 -28.30
N PHE A 816 11.72 22.84 -27.28
CA PHE A 816 12.50 23.17 -26.09
C PHE A 816 13.99 23.42 -26.42
N ARG A 817 14.59 22.63 -27.32
CA ARG A 817 15.96 22.89 -27.82
C ARG A 817 16.05 24.18 -28.62
N GLY A 818 14.95 24.60 -29.25
CA GLY A 818 14.81 25.86 -29.97
C GLY A 818 14.52 27.08 -29.09
N GLY A 819 14.39 26.89 -27.77
CA GLY A 819 14.20 27.98 -26.81
C GLY A 819 12.75 28.26 -26.41
N ALA A 820 11.79 27.40 -26.78
CA ALA A 820 10.40 27.55 -26.34
C ALA A 820 10.27 27.40 -24.82
N THR A 821 9.49 28.27 -24.18
CA THR A 821 9.21 28.19 -22.73
C THR A 821 8.15 27.11 -22.44
N ARG A 822 8.03 26.71 -21.16
CA ARG A 822 6.92 25.84 -20.74
C ARG A 822 5.57 26.50 -21.00
N THR A 823 5.49 27.82 -20.84
CA THR A 823 4.30 28.62 -21.14
C THR A 823 3.92 28.51 -22.61
N ASP A 824 4.88 28.64 -23.54
CA ASP A 824 4.62 28.55 -24.98
C ASP A 824 4.15 27.15 -25.39
N VAL A 825 4.80 26.12 -24.87
CA VAL A 825 4.46 24.72 -25.14
C VAL A 825 3.08 24.36 -24.58
N ALA A 826 2.80 24.70 -23.32
CA ALA A 826 1.48 24.45 -22.71
C ALA A 826 0.36 25.18 -23.45
N ARG A 827 0.57 26.45 -23.82
CA ARG A 827 -0.37 27.22 -24.63
C ARG A 827 -0.60 26.55 -25.99
N ALA A 828 0.45 26.20 -26.71
CA ALA A 828 0.32 25.62 -28.04
C ALA A 828 -0.39 24.27 -28.02
N ILE A 829 -0.12 23.41 -27.02
CA ILE A 829 -0.85 22.16 -26.79
C ILE A 829 -2.31 22.43 -26.46
N ALA A 830 -2.59 23.39 -25.57
CA ALA A 830 -3.94 23.79 -25.21
C ALA A 830 -4.77 24.26 -26.41
N HIS A 831 -4.14 25.00 -27.33
CA HIS A 831 -4.78 25.48 -28.53
C HIS A 831 -5.11 24.40 -29.57
N GLY A 832 -4.66 23.16 -29.35
CA GLY A 832 -5.00 21.99 -30.17
C GLY A 832 -6.42 21.45 -29.99
N SER A 833 -7.20 21.95 -29.03
CA SER A 833 -8.62 21.62 -28.88
C SER A 833 -9.44 22.81 -28.34
N ASP A 834 -10.75 22.85 -28.63
CA ASP A 834 -11.65 23.87 -28.08
C ASP A 834 -11.75 23.80 -26.55
N TYR A 835 -11.77 22.57 -26.02
CA TYR A 835 -11.73 22.30 -24.59
C TYR A 835 -10.45 22.84 -23.95
N GLY A 836 -9.28 22.52 -24.52
CA GLY A 836 -7.97 22.95 -24.04
C GLY A 836 -7.82 24.47 -24.07
N ARG A 837 -8.34 25.15 -25.11
CA ARG A 837 -8.36 26.62 -25.19
C ARG A 837 -9.11 27.25 -24.03
N GLN A 838 -10.35 26.80 -23.77
CA GLN A 838 -11.17 27.32 -22.69
C GLN A 838 -10.53 27.06 -21.33
N LEU A 839 -9.95 25.85 -21.15
CA LEU A 839 -9.26 25.44 -19.94
C LEU A 839 -8.06 26.33 -19.63
N PHE A 840 -7.20 26.56 -20.63
CA PHE A 840 -5.98 27.36 -20.48
C PHE A 840 -6.29 28.84 -20.25
N GLN A 841 -7.30 29.39 -20.94
CA GLN A 841 -7.77 30.76 -20.71
C GLN A 841 -8.23 30.97 -19.26
N GLY A 842 -8.96 30.02 -18.67
CA GLY A 842 -9.36 30.06 -17.26
C GLY A 842 -8.17 30.06 -16.29
N CYS A 843 -7.08 29.35 -16.63
CA CYS A 843 -5.88 29.27 -15.80
C CYS A 843 -4.97 30.50 -15.91
N THR A 844 -4.91 31.15 -17.08
CA THR A 844 -3.96 32.24 -17.37
C THR A 844 -4.07 33.47 -16.47
N GLN A 845 -5.21 33.71 -15.83
CA GLN A 845 -5.37 34.79 -14.85
C GLN A 845 -4.69 34.49 -13.50
N LEU A 846 -4.42 33.21 -13.20
CA LEU A 846 -3.90 32.72 -11.94
C LEU A 846 -2.48 32.13 -12.05
N LEU A 847 -2.02 31.81 -13.27
CA LEU A 847 -0.68 31.30 -13.56
C LEU A 847 0.43 32.12 -12.88
N PRO A 848 0.49 33.47 -13.02
CA PRO A 848 1.60 34.25 -12.48
C PRO A 848 1.76 34.15 -10.96
N ALA A 849 0.66 33.96 -10.22
CA ALA A 849 0.68 33.79 -8.76
C ALA A 849 1.05 32.35 -8.32
N ALA A 850 0.98 31.36 -9.22
CA ALA A 850 1.12 29.94 -8.91
C ALA A 850 2.50 29.35 -9.26
N VAL A 851 3.21 29.93 -10.25
CA VAL A 851 4.50 29.39 -10.77
C VAL A 851 5.75 30.19 -10.40
N GLY A 852 5.62 31.35 -9.74
CA GLY A 852 6.76 32.21 -9.36
C GLY A 852 7.30 33.03 -10.56
N GLU A 853 8.02 34.12 -10.30
CA GLU A 853 8.51 35.06 -11.33
C GLU A 853 9.62 34.50 -12.25
N ASP A 854 10.10 33.27 -12.03
CA ASP A 854 11.17 32.68 -12.84
C ASP A 854 10.63 31.66 -13.87
N ASP A 855 10.04 32.15 -14.97
CA ASP A 855 9.92 31.40 -16.25
C ASP A 855 11.27 31.49 -17.02
N GLN A 856 12.39 31.32 -16.31
CA GLN A 856 13.73 31.45 -16.86
C GLN A 856 14.36 30.08 -17.14
N ALA A 857 14.86 29.96 -18.37
CA ALA A 857 15.64 28.85 -18.86
C ALA A 857 16.77 28.45 -17.90
N ILE A 858 16.95 27.14 -17.71
CA ILE A 858 18.11 26.56 -17.03
C ILE A 858 19.39 27.12 -17.70
N PRO A 859 20.40 27.61 -16.96
CA PRO A 859 21.60 28.17 -17.56
C PRO A 859 22.31 27.15 -18.45
N ALA A 860 22.73 27.60 -19.62
CA ALA A 860 23.60 26.85 -20.50
C ALA A 860 24.89 26.43 -19.76
N GLN A 861 25.10 25.11 -19.69
CA GLN A 861 26.39 24.42 -19.56
C GLN A 861 27.49 25.17 -18.80
N VAL A 862 27.69 24.81 -17.54
CA VAL A 862 28.97 25.05 -16.84
C VAL A 862 30.07 24.32 -17.61
N ALA A 863 31.06 25.07 -18.09
CA ALA A 863 32.25 24.55 -18.77
C ALA A 863 32.97 23.50 -17.90
N PRO A 864 33.54 22.44 -18.51
CA PRO A 864 34.21 21.39 -17.76
C PRO A 864 35.44 21.95 -17.02
N PRO A 865 35.65 21.61 -15.72
CA PRO A 865 36.96 21.81 -15.11
C PRO A 865 38.00 20.87 -15.76
N PRO A 866 39.29 21.25 -15.77
CA PRO A 866 40.34 20.42 -16.35
C PRO A 866 40.43 19.07 -15.64
N PRO A 867 40.95 18.02 -16.32
CA PRO A 867 40.95 16.66 -15.79
C PRO A 867 41.67 16.61 -14.43
N ALA A 868 40.94 16.20 -13.40
CA ALA A 868 41.54 15.83 -12.12
C ALA A 868 42.38 14.57 -12.31
N VAL A 869 43.63 14.66 -11.89
CA VAL A 869 44.64 13.60 -11.89
C VAL A 869 44.07 12.31 -11.30
N LEU A 870 44.02 11.25 -12.11
CA LEU A 870 43.76 9.89 -11.67
C LEU A 870 44.78 9.52 -10.59
N ARG A 871 44.33 9.39 -9.34
CA ARG A 871 45.08 8.60 -8.35
C ARG A 871 44.96 7.12 -8.75
N PRO A 872 46.02 6.31 -8.64
CA PRO A 872 46.06 4.97 -9.23
C PRO A 872 44.96 4.07 -8.67
N SER A 873 44.19 3.48 -9.57
CA SER A 873 43.22 2.44 -9.26
C SER A 873 43.92 1.17 -8.75
N PHE A 874 43.09 0.34 -8.12
CA PHE A 874 43.33 -0.97 -7.52
C PHE A 874 44.14 -1.99 -8.36
N ARG A 875 44.47 -1.69 -9.63
CA ARG A 875 45.47 -2.42 -10.45
C ARG A 875 46.86 -2.49 -9.78
N HIS A 876 47.22 -1.57 -8.89
CA HIS A 876 48.48 -1.65 -8.11
C HIS A 876 48.37 -2.50 -6.82
N ARG A 877 47.18 -2.89 -6.36
CA ARG A 877 47.02 -3.73 -5.15
C ARG A 877 46.75 -5.21 -5.45
N LEU A 878 46.44 -5.57 -6.69
CA LEU A 878 46.17 -6.96 -7.09
C LEU A 878 47.35 -7.71 -7.76
N ALA A 879 48.52 -7.08 -7.89
CA ALA A 879 49.74 -7.78 -8.30
C ALA A 879 50.34 -8.70 -7.19
N ALA A 880 49.69 -8.82 -6.02
CA ALA A 880 50.25 -9.50 -4.84
C ALA A 880 49.41 -10.69 -4.31
N LEU A 881 48.50 -11.28 -5.08
CA LEU A 881 47.70 -12.43 -4.64
C LEU A 881 47.88 -13.80 -5.33
N PRO A 882 48.76 -13.99 -6.34
CA PRO A 882 49.11 -15.35 -6.79
C PRO A 882 50.25 -16.02 -5.99
N LEU A 883 50.96 -15.31 -5.11
CA LEU A 883 52.22 -15.83 -4.53
C LEU A 883 52.07 -16.52 -3.16
N VAL A 884 51.06 -16.23 -2.34
CA VAL A 884 50.96 -16.79 -0.98
C VAL A 884 50.21 -18.12 -0.95
N GLY A 885 49.22 -18.32 -1.83
CA GLY A 885 48.45 -19.57 -1.92
C GLY A 885 49.20 -20.75 -2.56
N LYS A 886 50.14 -20.50 -3.49
CA LYS A 886 50.98 -21.55 -4.10
C LYS A 886 52.10 -22.03 -3.18
N VAL A 887 52.61 -21.16 -2.30
CA VAL A 887 53.67 -21.50 -1.32
C VAL A 887 53.12 -22.34 -0.16
N PHE A 888 51.90 -22.08 0.31
CA PHE A 888 51.28 -22.87 1.39
C PHE A 888 50.75 -24.26 0.94
N LYS A 889 50.35 -24.43 -0.32
CA LYS A 889 49.90 -25.74 -0.83
C LYS A 889 51.07 -26.70 -1.15
N TYR A 890 52.28 -26.16 -1.39
CA TYR A 890 53.49 -26.94 -1.63
C TYR A 890 54.26 -27.26 -0.33
N LEU A 891 54.30 -26.34 0.65
CA LEU A 891 54.96 -26.57 1.94
C LEU A 891 54.16 -27.49 2.89
N ARG A 892 52.84 -27.58 2.74
CA ARG A 892 51.99 -28.48 3.56
C ARG A 892 52.01 -29.95 3.11
N ARG A 893 52.56 -30.26 1.93
CA ARG A 893 52.77 -31.64 1.43
C ARG A 893 54.21 -32.15 1.60
N ALA A 894 55.15 -31.28 1.95
CA ALA A 894 56.58 -31.61 2.05
C ALA A 894 57.14 -31.69 3.49
N VAL A 895 56.42 -31.21 4.53
CA VAL A 895 57.04 -31.01 5.87
C VAL A 895 56.32 -31.70 7.06
N HIS A 896 55.13 -32.29 6.91
CA HIS A 896 54.49 -33.08 8.00
C HIS A 896 53.93 -34.39 7.44
N MET A 897 54.57 -35.52 7.67
CA MET A 897 54.58 -36.26 8.95
C MET A 897 55.80 -37.21 9.02
N PRO A 898 56.29 -37.61 10.20
CA PRO A 898 57.27 -36.85 10.97
C PRO A 898 58.64 -37.55 11.11
N TRP A 899 59.66 -36.69 11.24
CA TRP A 899 60.91 -36.86 11.99
C TRP A 899 61.05 -38.15 12.83
N THR A 900 61.94 -39.05 12.41
CA THR A 900 62.84 -39.75 13.34
C THR A 900 64.12 -40.24 12.65
N VAL A 901 64.92 -39.33 12.09
CA VAL A 901 66.30 -39.68 11.71
C VAL A 901 67.27 -38.61 12.20
N HIS A 902 67.01 -38.01 13.36
CA HIS A 902 68.05 -37.33 14.14
C HIS A 902 68.65 -38.26 15.21
N LYS A 903 68.27 -39.56 15.21
CA LYS A 903 68.82 -40.60 16.09
C LYS A 903 69.56 -41.74 15.38
N LEU A 904 69.70 -41.70 14.05
CA LEU A 904 70.41 -42.74 13.27
C LEU A 904 71.75 -42.27 12.67
N TYR A 905 72.14 -41.01 12.91
CA TYR A 905 73.39 -40.43 12.39
C TYR A 905 74.52 -40.34 13.41
N HIS A 906 74.46 -41.12 14.49
CA HIS A 906 75.59 -41.24 15.43
C HIS A 906 76.30 -42.61 15.39
N GLY A 907 76.06 -43.44 14.36
CA GLY A 907 76.73 -44.75 14.26
C GLY A 907 76.92 -45.36 12.86
N TYR A 908 76.54 -44.68 11.77
CA TYR A 908 76.68 -45.22 10.40
C TYR A 908 77.54 -44.30 9.52
N GLY A 909 78.44 -44.89 8.73
CA GLY A 909 79.21 -44.16 7.73
C GLY A 909 78.34 -43.73 6.54
N ALA A 910 78.76 -42.71 5.80
CA ALA A 910 78.01 -42.15 4.67
C ALA A 910 77.63 -43.18 3.57
N ALA A 911 78.30 -44.34 3.53
CA ALA A 911 78.01 -45.43 2.60
C ALA A 911 76.77 -46.26 3.02
N ASP A 912 76.60 -46.56 4.31
CA ASP A 912 75.54 -47.46 4.81
C ASP A 912 74.15 -46.82 4.71
N LEU A 913 74.10 -45.49 4.91
CA LEU A 913 72.88 -44.70 4.78
C LEU A 913 72.39 -44.62 3.33
N ARG A 914 73.29 -44.74 2.36
CA ARG A 914 72.94 -44.68 0.93
C ARG A 914 72.22 -45.97 0.49
N VAL A 915 72.73 -47.11 0.93
CA VAL A 915 72.15 -48.44 0.66
C VAL A 915 70.75 -48.58 1.28
N LEU A 916 70.58 -48.13 2.53
CA LEU A 916 69.29 -48.23 3.24
C LEU A 916 68.17 -47.38 2.60
N ILE A 917 68.54 -46.25 1.99
CA ILE A 917 67.59 -45.35 1.29
C ILE A 917 67.19 -45.97 -0.06
N GLU A 918 68.15 -46.57 -0.77
CA GLU A 918 67.92 -47.20 -2.09
C GLU A 918 67.01 -48.44 -1.97
N ASP A 919 67.23 -49.31 -0.96
CA ASP A 919 66.41 -50.50 -0.72
C ASP A 919 64.96 -50.17 -0.33
N ARG A 920 64.77 -49.14 0.50
CA ARG A 920 63.42 -48.72 0.94
C ARG A 920 62.64 -48.04 -0.19
N HIS A 921 63.34 -47.34 -1.09
CA HIS A 921 62.77 -46.76 -2.30
C HIS A 921 62.34 -47.85 -3.29
N ALA A 922 63.13 -48.90 -3.45
CA ALA A 922 62.79 -50.06 -4.29
C ALA A 922 61.55 -50.82 -3.76
N ALA A 923 61.44 -51.03 -2.44
CA ALA A 923 60.29 -51.71 -1.83
C ALA A 923 58.97 -50.93 -1.94
N LEU A 924 59.02 -49.59 -1.79
CA LEU A 924 57.85 -48.72 -2.00
C LEU A 924 57.42 -48.70 -3.47
N THR A 925 58.39 -48.73 -4.38
CA THR A 925 58.16 -48.69 -5.83
C THR A 925 57.56 -50.00 -6.34
N GLY A 926 57.92 -51.15 -5.75
CA GLY A 926 57.34 -52.46 -6.08
C GLY A 926 55.85 -52.57 -5.73
N THR A 927 55.48 -52.14 -4.53
CA THR A 927 54.09 -52.21 -4.01
C THR A 927 53.15 -51.23 -4.73
N LEU A 928 53.65 -50.05 -5.11
CA LEU A 928 52.92 -49.08 -5.94
C LEU A 928 52.63 -49.59 -7.37
N ARG A 929 53.39 -50.56 -7.87
CA ARG A 929 53.32 -51.00 -9.26
C ARG A 929 52.40 -52.20 -9.50
N SER A 930 52.16 -53.05 -8.50
CA SER A 930 51.36 -54.28 -8.68
C SER A 930 49.88 -54.12 -8.35
N GLU A 931 49.51 -53.36 -7.31
CA GLU A 931 48.11 -53.28 -6.85
C GLU A 931 47.42 -51.97 -7.24
N LEU A 932 48.14 -50.84 -7.22
CA LEU A 932 47.55 -49.54 -7.59
C LEU A 932 47.25 -49.44 -9.09
N LEU A 933 48.06 -50.07 -9.95
CA LEU A 933 47.93 -49.96 -11.40
C LEU A 933 46.73 -50.73 -11.97
N ALA A 934 46.27 -51.79 -11.31
CA ALA A 934 45.07 -52.52 -11.72
C ALA A 934 43.80 -51.73 -11.38
N ALA A 935 43.70 -51.25 -10.13
CA ALA A 935 42.60 -50.38 -9.70
C ALA A 935 42.57 -49.05 -10.47
N VAL A 936 43.73 -48.48 -10.81
CA VAL A 936 43.84 -47.27 -11.64
C VAL A 936 43.44 -47.55 -13.09
N ARG A 937 43.60 -48.76 -13.64
CA ARG A 937 43.15 -49.09 -15.01
C ARG A 937 41.64 -49.21 -15.12
N ASP A 938 40.99 -49.84 -14.15
CA ASP A 938 39.51 -49.91 -14.12
C ASP A 938 38.90 -48.53 -13.87
N LEU A 939 39.49 -47.76 -12.93
CA LEU A 939 39.12 -46.37 -12.71
C LEU A 939 39.46 -45.47 -13.92
N ALA A 940 40.50 -45.77 -14.70
CA ALA A 940 40.87 -45.04 -15.91
C ALA A 940 39.99 -45.38 -17.13
N ARG A 941 39.38 -46.56 -17.15
CA ARG A 941 38.39 -46.94 -18.17
C ARG A 941 37.03 -46.31 -17.86
N GLU A 942 36.57 -46.37 -16.61
CA GLU A 942 35.38 -45.62 -16.18
C GLU A 942 35.60 -44.11 -16.24
N GLN A 943 36.77 -43.60 -15.82
CA GLN A 943 37.18 -42.22 -16.11
C GLN A 943 37.36 -41.99 -17.60
N GLY A 944 37.63 -42.99 -18.43
CA GLY A 944 37.83 -42.86 -19.87
C GLY A 944 36.51 -42.57 -20.57
N ASP A 945 35.47 -43.32 -20.22
CA ASP A 945 34.11 -43.11 -20.72
C ASP A 945 33.51 -41.83 -20.13
N LEU A 946 33.74 -41.57 -18.82
CA LEU A 946 33.39 -40.28 -18.23
C LEU A 946 34.21 -39.15 -18.83
N ARG A 947 35.49 -39.36 -19.20
CA ARG A 947 36.37 -38.37 -19.82
C ARG A 947 36.02 -38.16 -21.26
N GLU A 948 35.57 -39.12 -22.06
CA GLU A 948 35.09 -38.84 -23.41
C GLU A 948 33.76 -38.09 -23.37
N LEU A 949 32.87 -38.43 -22.43
CA LEU A 949 31.64 -37.68 -22.21
C LEU A 949 31.93 -36.27 -21.66
N VAL A 950 32.86 -36.15 -20.72
CA VAL A 950 33.31 -34.89 -20.11
C VAL A 950 34.22 -34.11 -21.06
N TYR A 951 35.05 -34.71 -21.91
CA TYR A 951 35.90 -34.04 -22.91
C TYR A 951 35.09 -33.66 -24.13
N SER A 952 34.09 -34.41 -24.57
CA SER A 952 33.20 -33.93 -25.64
C SER A 952 32.34 -32.76 -25.13
N ARG A 953 31.86 -32.82 -23.87
CA ARG A 953 31.19 -31.69 -23.21
C ARG A 953 32.16 -30.54 -22.87
N GLN A 954 33.38 -30.80 -22.42
CA GLN A 954 34.39 -29.78 -22.04
C GLN A 954 35.08 -29.18 -23.26
N ALA A 955 35.30 -29.91 -24.35
CA ALA A 955 35.80 -29.35 -25.61
C ALA A 955 34.74 -28.47 -26.24
N LYS A 956 33.46 -28.87 -26.19
CA LYS A 956 32.33 -28.03 -26.59
C LYS A 956 32.19 -26.80 -25.68
N LEU A 957 32.29 -26.97 -24.36
CA LEU A 957 32.26 -25.88 -23.38
C LEU A 957 33.48 -24.94 -23.50
N ALA A 958 34.67 -25.47 -23.76
CA ALA A 958 35.91 -24.71 -23.92
C ALA A 958 35.93 -23.96 -25.25
N ALA A 959 35.42 -24.56 -26.34
CA ALA A 959 35.22 -23.87 -27.62
C ALA A 959 34.19 -22.75 -27.48
N GLU A 960 33.11 -22.97 -26.74
CA GLU A 960 32.09 -21.95 -26.45
C GLU A 960 32.62 -20.83 -25.54
N GLN A 961 33.36 -21.17 -24.48
CA GLN A 961 34.03 -20.19 -23.61
C GLN A 961 35.10 -19.40 -24.37
N HIS A 962 35.81 -20.03 -25.30
CA HIS A 962 36.80 -19.37 -26.16
C HIS A 962 36.11 -18.42 -27.14
N GLU A 963 35.01 -18.84 -27.78
CA GLU A 963 34.21 -17.98 -28.67
C GLU A 963 33.62 -16.78 -27.93
N ILE A 964 33.10 -16.96 -26.70
CA ILE A 964 32.60 -15.85 -25.88
C ILE A 964 33.73 -14.88 -25.52
N ARG A 965 34.91 -15.38 -25.13
CA ARG A 965 36.08 -14.51 -24.87
C ARG A 965 36.50 -13.76 -26.12
N ARG A 966 36.54 -14.43 -27.28
CA ARG A 966 36.87 -13.83 -28.58
C ARG A 966 35.90 -12.71 -28.93
N LEU A 967 34.59 -12.94 -28.80
CA LEU A 967 33.55 -11.93 -29.03
C LEU A 967 33.67 -10.74 -28.06
N LEU A 968 33.96 -10.99 -26.78
CA LEU A 968 34.21 -9.93 -25.79
C LEU A 968 35.46 -9.10 -26.11
N GLU A 969 36.51 -9.70 -26.69
CA GLU A 969 37.71 -8.99 -27.13
C GLU A 969 37.52 -8.22 -28.44
N GLU A 970 36.80 -8.78 -29.41
CA GLU A 970 36.42 -8.08 -30.65
C GLU A 970 35.60 -6.82 -30.35
N MET A 971 34.72 -6.87 -29.34
CA MET A 971 33.99 -5.70 -28.88
C MET A 971 34.85 -4.64 -28.20
N LYS A 972 35.87 -5.05 -27.43
CA LYS A 972 36.84 -4.11 -26.84
C LYS A 972 37.65 -3.39 -27.92
N ALA A 973 37.86 -4.04 -29.06
CA ALA A 973 38.54 -3.48 -30.22
C ALA A 973 37.64 -2.62 -31.13
N GLY A 974 36.31 -2.72 -31.00
CA GLY A 974 35.33 -2.11 -31.92
C GLY A 974 34.65 -0.81 -31.48
N ARG A 975 35.00 -0.20 -30.33
CA ARG A 975 34.43 1.10 -29.92
C ARG A 975 35.21 2.26 -30.58
N PRO A 976 34.61 3.08 -31.46
CA PRO A 976 35.24 4.31 -31.90
C PRO A 976 35.17 5.34 -30.77
N GLU A 977 36.29 6.00 -30.48
CA GLU A 977 36.34 7.23 -29.68
C GLU A 977 35.52 8.32 -30.39
N VAL A 978 34.25 8.50 -30.01
CA VAL A 978 33.46 9.68 -30.41
C VAL A 978 33.67 10.77 -29.36
N TYR A 979 34.87 11.36 -29.33
CA TYR A 979 35.13 12.72 -28.84
C TYR A 979 36.53 13.17 -29.33
N GLY A 980 36.60 13.95 -30.42
CA GLY A 980 37.77 14.80 -30.67
C GLY A 980 38.25 15.05 -32.12
N ARG A 981 37.69 16.10 -32.75
CA ARG A 981 38.32 17.06 -33.70
C ARG A 981 38.93 16.60 -35.05
N ARG A 982 38.31 17.09 -36.13
CA ARG A 982 38.88 17.81 -37.32
C ARG A 982 37.67 18.44 -38.02
N GLY A 983 37.58 19.69 -38.47
CA GLY A 983 38.57 20.72 -38.79
C GLY A 983 38.11 21.42 -40.08
N GLY A 984 37.38 22.54 -39.93
CA GLY A 984 37.30 23.74 -40.79
C GLY A 984 36.97 23.66 -42.30
N LYS A 985 35.98 24.46 -42.73
CA LYS A 985 36.14 25.50 -43.78
C LYS A 985 34.97 26.52 -43.82
N THR A 986 35.31 27.78 -43.49
CA THR A 986 34.93 29.09 -44.12
C THR A 986 33.45 29.40 -44.44
N ALA A 987 32.84 30.59 -44.19
CA ALA A 987 33.23 31.99 -43.95
C ALA A 987 32.01 32.74 -43.34
N GLY A 988 32.03 33.95 -42.75
CA GLY A 988 33.03 34.99 -42.52
C GLY A 988 32.39 36.21 -41.80
N HIS A 989 33.23 37.21 -41.48
CA HIS A 989 32.96 38.56 -40.93
C HIS A 989 32.61 38.62 -39.42
N SER A 990 33.13 39.53 -38.57
CA SER A 990 34.16 40.57 -38.67
C SER A 990 34.44 41.15 -37.25
N ALA A 991 35.71 41.44 -36.97
CA ALA A 991 36.29 42.53 -36.16
C ALA A 991 35.90 42.79 -34.67
N GLY A 992 36.95 42.99 -33.84
CA GLY A 992 36.92 43.96 -32.73
C GLY A 992 37.67 43.57 -31.45
N ASP A 993 38.96 43.91 -31.36
CA ASP A 993 39.76 43.92 -30.14
C ASP A 993 39.21 44.88 -29.06
N ALA A 994 39.37 44.53 -27.78
CA ALA A 994 39.83 45.47 -26.73
C ALA A 994 40.18 44.77 -25.40
N ASN A 995 41.33 45.17 -24.87
CA ASN A 995 41.96 44.85 -23.59
C ASN A 995 41.09 45.10 -22.33
N GLY A 996 41.39 44.37 -21.25
CA GLY A 996 41.00 44.71 -19.88
C GLY A 996 41.64 43.82 -18.82
N GLN A 997 42.49 44.40 -17.99
CA GLN A 997 43.40 43.81 -16.98
C GLN A 997 42.78 42.97 -15.84
N ALA A 998 43.64 42.12 -15.26
CA ALA A 998 43.49 41.24 -14.09
C ALA A 998 43.39 42.01 -12.74
N PRO A 999 43.22 41.37 -11.54
CA PRO A 999 44.30 40.57 -10.90
C PRO A 999 43.92 39.41 -9.93
N ASP A 1000 44.90 38.49 -9.78
CA ASP A 1000 45.44 37.76 -8.62
C ASP A 1000 44.60 37.08 -7.51
N LEU A 1001 44.96 35.82 -7.22
CA LEU A 1001 44.93 35.21 -5.88
C LEU A 1001 46.12 34.24 -5.66
N PRO A 1002 46.63 34.09 -4.41
CA PRO A 1002 47.98 33.61 -4.09
C PRO A 1002 48.08 32.12 -3.70
N SER A 1003 49.33 31.67 -3.62
CA SER A 1003 49.84 30.33 -3.32
C SER A 1003 50.02 30.07 -1.82
N LEU A 1004 49.91 28.79 -1.39
CA LEU A 1004 50.43 28.26 -0.11
C LEU A 1004 50.73 26.73 -0.22
N PRO A 1005 51.55 26.14 0.68
CA PRO A 1005 52.60 25.17 0.35
C PRO A 1005 52.43 23.79 1.04
N ALA A 1006 53.48 22.97 0.94
CA ALA A 1006 53.50 21.54 1.25
C ALA A 1006 53.94 21.13 2.68
N THR A 1007 53.58 19.89 3.01
CA THR A 1007 54.18 18.91 3.96
C THR A 1007 53.87 18.98 5.46
N GLY A 1008 53.64 17.79 6.06
CA GLY A 1008 53.78 17.54 7.50
C GLY A 1008 52.98 16.35 8.05
N ASN A 1009 53.67 15.24 8.37
CA ASN A 1009 53.20 14.03 9.06
C ASN A 1009 52.66 14.28 10.49
N LEU A 1010 51.78 13.41 11.01
CA LEU A 1010 52.03 12.49 12.16
C LEU A 1010 50.73 11.94 12.82
N ARG A 1011 50.70 10.61 12.97
CA ARG A 1011 50.23 9.75 14.10
C ARG A 1011 48.82 9.88 14.71
N ALA A 1012 48.06 8.78 14.54
CA ALA A 1012 47.56 7.80 15.53
C ALA A 1012 46.78 8.18 16.81
N SER A 1013 45.81 7.30 17.12
CA SER A 1013 44.99 7.07 18.34
C SER A 1013 43.83 8.06 18.57
N ALA A 1014 42.61 7.64 18.95
CA ALA A 1014 42.11 6.41 19.55
C ALA A 1014 40.73 6.01 18.98
#